data_AF-A0AAD7Z6X3-F1
#
_entry.id   AF-A0AAD7Z6X3-F1
#
_cell.length_a   1.000
_cell.length_b   1.000
_cell.length_c   1.000
_cell.angle_alpha   90.00
_cell.angle_beta   90.00
_cell.angle_gamma   90.00
#
_symmetry.space_group_name_H-M   'P 1'
#
loop_
_entity.id
_entity.type
_entity.pdbx_description
1 polymer ?
#
loop_
_entity_poly.entity_id
_entity_poly.type
_entity_poly.pdbx_seq_one_letter_code
_entity_poly.pdbx_strand_id
1 'polypeptide(L)'
;MYNQKNRETIRLQHTICQAIENFRSEKNRKICKSNYLENKNVAAEKQAAADAQDALIKHKLSLGATSRPCKGGYYLSKQQTHLQRTWQEVVEGEAPGNYTSKQLLAFGVKESTTNVTSENAIEFRFSAWDYYSVSVCRENTCGIPVGDGAQLVLDAKGTAGVEEVKRAFLSSLGLEPALVPAGWVTNQYRWLVWKLAATECSFPQQFAARCLTPNMLLLQLKYRYDREIDDCQRPAIRKILEHDDSPARRLVLCVARIIKPGENEQYELELTDGWYGIITSVDQELTKRIHRGTVSIGTKLISYGAELVNCEQACSPLEVGSEVRLKLFSNSTRRARWDAKLGYCTNPGPLPISLSSILPSGGLVSCVTLTVVTVYPTLYVEKQEGGKSVLRSVRAEERANAVWERKRQESVEVLYSQVRKELSQEDAKNTHVKQWHVPSAQELSLISSGEQLAQILELAPDPASVEVLLNEEQKFAVTNYQREKNERIQQELQVRVQEKLKEKASVCRNVVELLKMRCVDPSIPFSSKSAVMSIWRPSEDVPQLLKEGSTLKVFNVQAAGFSLNLELSAGRQTSFKPVARGECDLYRRTVTRLSETMSSDFQPPFGELDAVGMVVYVTPPPQANSGFQTVYLADSDTSILGVAFWGGIKHFCWEDVLRVKTLVSASNLQWRHGAAVRWIPCAYASELSLFSTHPRQSHLQEALGDLTHQVQEQGMEKFYGICEEKVVKLLQGAVSPGLIPTRGGGGLGFRTPTNKRERQASPGSVHCHLNASKLPGPLQELHLTSTSIIEYADSPLDRRLDKLRQYGDAPPVSMDVIIPVLPSVRKEFHFPKKISSPAESPPLSLDSDPG
;
A
#
# COMPACT_ATOMS: atom_id res chain seq x y z
N MET A 1 -110.25 16.04 -22.83
CA MET A 1 -109.40 15.64 -23.98
C MET A 1 -108.00 16.28 -24.01
N TYR A 2 -107.79 17.50 -23.50
CA TYR A 2 -106.48 18.19 -23.56
C TYR A 2 -105.36 17.54 -22.72
N ASN A 3 -105.68 17.02 -21.52
CA ASN A 3 -104.71 16.35 -20.63
C ASN A 3 -104.26 14.96 -21.08
N GLN A 4 -104.99 14.31 -22.00
CA GLN A 4 -104.66 12.96 -22.45
C GLN A 4 -103.65 13.00 -23.61
N LYS A 5 -103.84 13.92 -24.57
CA LYS A 5 -102.87 14.18 -25.65
C LYS A 5 -101.51 14.60 -25.10
N ASN A 6 -101.46 15.48 -24.09
CA ASN A 6 -100.19 15.93 -23.52
C ASN A 6 -99.42 14.79 -22.80
N ARG A 7 -100.13 13.88 -22.12
CA ARG A 7 -99.53 12.70 -21.49
C ARG A 7 -99.01 11.71 -22.54
N GLU A 8 -99.69 11.56 -23.67
CA GLU A 8 -99.23 10.74 -24.78
C GLU A 8 -98.01 11.35 -25.48
N THR A 9 -97.97 12.67 -25.67
CA THR A 9 -96.79 13.36 -26.23
C THR A 9 -95.56 13.24 -25.34
N ILE A 10 -95.72 13.40 -24.02
CA ILE A 10 -94.62 13.23 -23.06
C ILE A 10 -94.15 11.76 -23.02
N ARG A 11 -95.07 10.79 -23.05
CA ARG A 11 -94.71 9.36 -23.16
C ARG A 11 -93.94 9.07 -24.45
N LEU A 12 -94.40 9.61 -25.58
CA LEU A 12 -93.73 9.44 -26.87
C LEU A 12 -92.33 10.06 -26.87
N GLN A 13 -92.17 11.27 -26.30
CA GLN A 13 -90.86 11.90 -26.13
C GLN A 13 -89.93 11.06 -25.24
N HIS A 14 -90.43 10.54 -24.11
CA HIS A 14 -89.65 9.68 -23.23
C HIS A 14 -89.22 8.38 -23.93
N THR A 15 -90.12 7.75 -24.69
CA THR A 15 -89.82 6.55 -25.49
C THR A 15 -88.79 6.83 -26.58
N ILE A 16 -88.88 7.97 -27.26
CA ILE A 16 -87.89 8.40 -28.27
C ILE A 16 -86.54 8.66 -27.61
N CYS A 17 -86.48 9.33 -26.46
CA CYS A 17 -85.24 9.55 -25.73
C CYS A 17 -84.58 8.23 -25.29
N GLN A 18 -85.35 7.29 -24.73
CA GLN A 18 -84.84 5.96 -24.39
C GLN A 18 -84.34 5.18 -25.63
N ALA A 19 -85.03 5.28 -26.77
CA ALA A 19 -84.60 4.65 -28.00
C ALA A 19 -83.27 5.25 -28.52
N ILE A 20 -83.09 6.56 -28.43
CA ILE A 20 -81.84 7.24 -28.79
C ILE A 20 -80.69 6.83 -27.87
N GLU A 21 -80.91 6.75 -26.57
CA GLU A 21 -79.91 6.31 -25.60
C GLU A 21 -79.50 4.84 -25.81
N ASN A 22 -80.48 3.97 -26.04
CA ASN A 22 -80.23 2.55 -26.36
C ASN A 22 -79.45 2.41 -27.67
N PHE A 23 -79.79 3.18 -28.71
CA PHE A 23 -79.06 3.17 -29.98
C PHE A 23 -77.62 3.67 -29.83
N ARG A 24 -77.38 4.73 -29.03
CA ARG A 24 -76.03 5.22 -28.72
C ARG A 24 -75.22 4.19 -27.93
N SER A 25 -75.84 3.57 -26.92
CA SER A 25 -75.21 2.52 -26.11
C SER A 25 -74.83 1.31 -26.97
N GLU A 26 -75.71 0.87 -27.86
CA GLU A 26 -75.47 -0.27 -28.73
C GLU A 26 -74.42 0.04 -29.82
N LYS A 27 -74.44 1.25 -30.40
CA LYS A 27 -73.39 1.72 -31.31
C LYS A 27 -72.04 1.77 -30.61
N ASN A 28 -71.97 2.31 -29.39
CA ASN A 28 -70.74 2.31 -28.59
C ASN A 28 -70.28 0.89 -28.27
N ARG A 29 -71.18 -0.03 -27.93
CA ARG A 29 -70.85 -1.44 -27.67
C ARG A 29 -70.31 -2.15 -28.91
N LYS A 30 -70.86 -1.87 -30.11
CA LYS A 30 -70.38 -2.40 -31.39
C LYS A 30 -69.00 -1.83 -31.75
N ILE A 31 -68.78 -0.53 -31.57
CA ILE A 31 -67.48 0.12 -31.77
C ILE A 31 -66.44 -0.44 -30.78
N CYS A 32 -66.78 -0.59 -29.50
CA CYS A 32 -65.88 -1.20 -28.51
C CYS A 32 -65.53 -2.65 -28.86
N LYS A 33 -66.50 -3.46 -29.32
CA LYS A 33 -66.23 -4.83 -29.78
C LYS A 33 -65.35 -4.86 -31.03
N SER A 34 -65.60 -3.99 -32.00
CA SER A 34 -64.80 -3.85 -33.22
C SER A 34 -63.36 -3.48 -32.88
N ASN A 35 -63.15 -2.42 -32.09
CA ASN A 35 -61.84 -1.98 -31.65
C ASN A 35 -61.12 -3.05 -30.80
N TYR A 36 -61.86 -3.84 -30.01
CA TYR A 36 -61.30 -4.95 -29.24
C TYR A 36 -60.81 -6.10 -30.15
N LEU A 37 -61.59 -6.49 -31.17
CA LEU A 37 -61.18 -7.51 -32.15
C LEU A 37 -59.99 -7.03 -33.00
N GLU A 38 -60.04 -5.78 -33.46
CA GLU A 38 -58.97 -5.16 -34.27
C GLU A 38 -57.65 -5.07 -33.48
N ASN A 39 -57.70 -4.62 -32.22
CA ASN A 39 -56.52 -4.62 -31.34
C ASN A 39 -56.00 -6.04 -31.05
N LYS A 40 -56.88 -7.05 -30.96
CA LYS A 40 -56.48 -8.45 -30.77
C LYS A 40 -55.79 -9.02 -32.02
N ASN A 41 -56.26 -8.66 -33.21
CA ASN A 41 -55.62 -9.04 -34.48
C ASN A 41 -54.24 -8.39 -34.64
N VAL A 42 -54.13 -7.08 -34.37
CA VAL A 42 -52.84 -6.35 -34.40
C VAL A 42 -51.84 -6.93 -33.41
N ALA A 43 -52.27 -7.30 -32.20
CA ALA A 43 -51.40 -7.94 -31.22
C ALA A 43 -50.91 -9.34 -31.68
N ALA A 44 -51.77 -10.13 -32.33
CA ALA A 44 -51.39 -11.43 -32.88
C ALA A 44 -50.40 -11.30 -34.04
N GLU A 45 -50.59 -10.31 -34.92
CA GLU A 45 -49.66 -10.04 -36.02
C GLU A 45 -48.29 -9.56 -35.53
N LYS A 46 -48.24 -8.71 -34.49
CA LYS A 46 -46.98 -8.33 -33.83
C LYS A 46 -46.25 -9.54 -33.23
N GLN A 47 -47.00 -10.45 -32.60
CA GLN A 47 -46.41 -11.69 -32.09
C GLN A 47 -45.83 -12.55 -33.22
N ALA A 48 -46.56 -12.71 -34.33
CA ALA A 48 -46.07 -13.45 -35.48
C ALA A 48 -44.80 -12.82 -36.09
N ALA A 49 -44.72 -11.49 -36.14
CA ALA A 49 -43.50 -10.79 -36.58
C ALA A 49 -42.32 -11.01 -35.61
N ALA A 50 -42.57 -11.00 -34.30
CA ALA A 50 -41.54 -11.31 -33.30
C ALA A 50 -41.04 -12.76 -33.42
N ASP A 51 -41.96 -13.72 -33.60
CA ASP A 51 -41.62 -15.14 -33.81
C ASP A 51 -40.80 -15.34 -35.09
N ALA A 52 -41.12 -14.59 -36.15
CA ALA A 52 -40.35 -14.59 -37.39
C ALA A 52 -38.92 -14.05 -37.19
N GLN A 53 -38.74 -12.99 -36.38
CA GLN A 53 -37.40 -12.51 -36.01
C GLN A 53 -36.62 -13.56 -35.22
N ASP A 54 -37.26 -14.23 -34.26
CA ASP A 54 -36.62 -15.29 -33.47
C ASP A 54 -36.22 -16.48 -34.34
N ALA A 55 -37.07 -16.87 -35.32
CA ALA A 55 -36.73 -17.89 -36.30
C ALA A 55 -35.51 -17.49 -37.15
N LEU A 56 -35.44 -16.22 -37.58
CA LEU A 56 -34.30 -15.69 -38.33
C LEU A 56 -33.02 -15.70 -37.48
N ILE A 57 -33.08 -15.32 -36.21
CA ILE A 57 -31.93 -15.35 -35.29
C ILE A 57 -31.44 -16.79 -35.11
N LYS A 58 -32.35 -17.73 -34.86
CA LYS A 58 -32.02 -19.17 -34.75
C LYS A 58 -31.36 -19.70 -36.02
N HIS A 59 -31.89 -19.31 -37.18
CA HIS A 59 -31.31 -19.68 -38.47
C HIS A 59 -29.88 -19.13 -38.63
N LYS A 60 -29.64 -17.86 -38.33
CA LYS A 60 -28.29 -17.27 -38.34
C LYS A 60 -27.33 -17.99 -37.40
N LEU A 61 -27.76 -18.28 -36.16
CA LEU A 61 -26.97 -19.04 -35.19
C LEU A 61 -26.59 -20.44 -35.71
N SER A 62 -27.49 -21.09 -36.45
CA SER A 62 -27.24 -22.43 -37.02
C SER A 62 -26.23 -22.43 -38.19
N LEU A 63 -26.11 -21.31 -38.91
CA LEU A 63 -25.19 -21.18 -40.04
C LEU A 63 -23.75 -20.89 -39.61
N GLY A 64 -23.55 -20.44 -38.36
CA GLY A 64 -22.25 -19.95 -37.89
C GLY A 64 -21.84 -18.63 -38.55
N ALA A 65 -20.64 -18.12 -38.20
CA ALA A 65 -20.14 -16.84 -38.70
C ALA A 65 -19.86 -16.88 -40.21
N THR A 66 -20.84 -16.43 -41.00
CA THR A 66 -20.82 -16.52 -42.48
C THR A 66 -20.91 -15.16 -43.16
N SER A 67 -21.27 -14.11 -42.42
CA SER A 67 -21.45 -12.77 -42.96
C SER A 67 -20.18 -11.91 -42.84
N ARG A 68 -19.89 -11.09 -43.87
CA ARG A 68 -18.82 -10.07 -43.78
C ARG A 68 -19.24 -8.96 -42.80
N PRO A 69 -18.37 -8.53 -41.87
CA PRO A 69 -18.67 -7.43 -40.96
C PRO A 69 -19.07 -6.16 -41.73
N CYS A 70 -20.18 -5.54 -41.33
CA CYS A 70 -20.62 -4.27 -41.89
C CYS A 70 -20.65 -3.21 -40.78
N LYS A 71 -19.81 -2.18 -40.88
CA LYS A 71 -19.73 -1.12 -39.87
C LYS A 71 -21.02 -0.28 -39.87
N GLY A 72 -21.55 0.00 -38.67
CA GLY A 72 -22.75 0.82 -38.52
C GLY A 72 -22.49 2.28 -38.85
N GLY A 73 -23.54 3.03 -39.25
CA GLY A 73 -23.42 4.42 -39.66
C GLY A 73 -22.87 5.32 -38.55
N TYR A 74 -23.26 5.05 -37.29
CA TYR A 74 -22.78 5.81 -36.14
C TYR A 74 -21.28 5.61 -35.86
N TYR A 75 -20.76 4.40 -36.11
CA TYR A 75 -19.33 4.11 -36.01
C TYR A 75 -18.53 4.88 -37.07
N LEU A 76 -18.97 4.82 -38.33
CA LEU A 76 -18.32 5.52 -39.44
C LEU A 76 -18.32 7.04 -39.24
N SER A 77 -19.45 7.61 -38.78
CA SER A 77 -19.54 9.04 -38.45
C SER A 77 -18.55 9.44 -37.34
N LYS A 78 -18.35 8.60 -36.32
CA LYS A 78 -17.37 8.89 -35.25
C LYS A 78 -15.91 8.84 -35.71
N GLN A 79 -15.59 8.14 -36.79
CA GLN A 79 -14.24 8.16 -37.36
C GLN A 79 -13.91 9.49 -38.06
N GLN A 80 -14.93 10.25 -38.46
CA GLN A 80 -14.75 11.56 -39.08
C GLN A 80 -14.42 12.61 -38.01
N THR A 81 -13.13 12.86 -37.80
CA THR A 81 -12.62 13.76 -36.74
C THR A 81 -13.19 15.18 -36.80
N HIS A 82 -13.45 15.70 -38.00
CA HIS A 82 -14.04 17.03 -38.21
C HIS A 82 -15.49 17.17 -37.68
N LEU A 83 -16.19 16.05 -37.44
CA LEU A 83 -17.53 16.04 -36.83
C LEU A 83 -17.50 15.87 -35.31
N GLN A 84 -16.34 15.60 -34.71
CA GLN A 84 -16.22 15.40 -33.27
C GLN A 84 -16.29 16.73 -32.53
N ARG A 85 -17.06 16.74 -31.44
CA ARG A 85 -17.16 17.88 -30.52
C ARG A 85 -16.95 17.42 -29.09
N THR A 86 -16.35 18.28 -28.28
CA THR A 86 -16.22 18.03 -26.84
C THR A 86 -17.55 18.28 -26.13
N TRP A 87 -17.74 17.66 -24.96
CA TRP A 87 -18.95 17.92 -24.17
C TRP A 87 -19.10 19.40 -23.82
N GLN A 88 -18.00 20.10 -23.53
CA GLN A 88 -18.00 21.53 -23.22
C GLN A 88 -18.47 22.38 -24.40
N GLU A 89 -18.06 22.05 -25.63
CA GLU A 89 -18.53 22.74 -26.84
C GLU A 89 -20.03 22.56 -27.07
N VAL A 90 -20.54 21.33 -26.87
CA VAL A 90 -21.94 21.01 -27.16
C VAL A 90 -22.90 21.65 -26.15
N VAL A 91 -22.45 21.84 -24.91
CA VAL A 91 -23.26 22.46 -23.84
C VAL A 91 -22.85 23.91 -23.57
N GLU A 92 -22.06 24.52 -24.47
CA GLU A 92 -21.65 25.93 -24.38
C GLU A 92 -21.00 26.31 -23.04
N GLY A 93 -20.24 25.38 -22.46
CA GLY A 93 -19.57 25.55 -21.16
C GLY A 93 -20.43 25.32 -19.92
N GLU A 94 -21.72 25.02 -20.07
CA GLU A 94 -22.61 24.73 -18.95
C GLU A 94 -22.23 23.45 -18.20
N ALA A 95 -22.45 23.44 -16.88
CA ALA A 95 -22.35 22.24 -16.06
C ALA A 95 -23.71 21.52 -16.00
N PRO A 96 -23.74 20.20 -15.69
CA PRO A 96 -24.98 19.47 -15.48
C PRO A 96 -25.91 20.18 -14.49
N GLY A 97 -27.13 20.49 -14.91
CA GLY A 97 -28.12 21.15 -14.07
C GLY A 97 -28.88 20.18 -13.15
N ASN A 98 -29.36 20.70 -12.03
CA ASN A 98 -30.27 19.99 -11.13
C ASN A 98 -31.69 20.54 -11.32
N TYR A 99 -32.57 19.74 -11.89
CA TYR A 99 -33.94 20.14 -12.23
C TYR A 99 -34.95 19.27 -11.49
N THR A 100 -36.06 19.87 -11.08
CA THR A 100 -37.23 19.14 -10.58
C THR A 100 -37.95 18.45 -11.74
N SER A 101 -38.72 17.39 -11.46
CA SER A 101 -39.51 16.69 -12.50
C SER A 101 -40.42 17.64 -13.28
N LYS A 102 -41.02 18.65 -12.60
CA LYS A 102 -41.86 19.66 -13.27
C LYS A 102 -41.06 20.52 -14.26
N GLN A 103 -39.83 20.91 -13.91
CA GLN A 103 -38.97 21.67 -14.82
C GLN A 103 -38.54 20.82 -16.01
N LEU A 104 -38.17 19.55 -15.79
CA LEU A 104 -37.80 18.63 -16.86
C LEU A 104 -38.94 18.43 -17.86
N LEU A 105 -40.17 18.22 -17.36
CA LEU A 105 -41.36 18.13 -18.20
C LEU A 105 -41.60 19.43 -18.99
N ALA A 106 -41.39 20.60 -18.37
CA ALA A 106 -41.52 21.89 -19.04
C ALA A 106 -40.49 22.09 -20.17
N PHE A 107 -39.29 21.52 -20.06
CA PHE A 107 -38.31 21.48 -21.14
C PHE A 107 -38.63 20.44 -22.23
N GLY A 108 -39.65 19.60 -22.04
CA GLY A 108 -40.03 18.54 -22.96
C GLY A 108 -39.32 17.21 -22.72
N VAL A 109 -38.65 17.02 -21.58
CA VAL A 109 -38.16 15.71 -21.17
C VAL A 109 -39.36 14.85 -20.78
N LYS A 110 -39.41 13.62 -21.28
CA LYS A 110 -40.54 12.70 -21.04
C LYS A 110 -40.56 12.22 -19.61
N GLU A 111 -41.76 12.04 -19.05
CA GLU A 111 -41.94 11.52 -17.69
C GLU A 111 -41.25 10.18 -17.48
N SER A 112 -41.36 9.27 -18.47
CA SER A 112 -40.68 7.98 -18.50
C SER A 112 -39.16 8.11 -18.38
N THR A 113 -38.55 9.15 -18.97
CA THR A 113 -37.11 9.44 -18.89
C THR A 113 -36.70 9.96 -17.52
N THR A 114 -37.51 10.80 -16.88
CA THR A 114 -37.15 11.45 -15.59
C THR A 114 -36.95 10.49 -14.43
N ASN A 115 -37.59 9.32 -14.48
CA ASN A 115 -37.54 8.31 -13.44
C ASN A 115 -36.43 7.26 -13.66
N VAL A 116 -35.62 7.40 -14.71
CA VAL A 116 -34.55 6.45 -15.03
C VAL A 116 -33.36 6.65 -14.08
N THR A 117 -32.95 5.55 -13.46
CA THR A 117 -31.76 5.43 -12.64
C THR A 117 -30.85 4.35 -13.22
N SER A 118 -29.62 4.27 -12.73
CA SER A 118 -28.68 3.18 -13.06
C SER A 118 -29.21 1.79 -12.71
N GLU A 119 -30.11 1.65 -11.75
CA GLU A 119 -30.66 0.36 -11.30
C GLU A 119 -31.84 -0.07 -12.14
N ASN A 120 -32.77 0.84 -12.44
CA ASN A 120 -33.99 0.50 -13.20
C ASN A 120 -33.84 0.67 -14.73
N ALA A 121 -32.72 1.20 -15.23
CA ALA A 121 -32.53 1.41 -16.67
C ALA A 121 -32.66 0.14 -17.51
N ILE A 122 -32.41 -1.04 -16.93
CA ILE A 122 -32.60 -2.33 -17.60
C ILE A 122 -34.09 -2.67 -17.83
N GLU A 123 -34.97 -2.15 -16.99
CA GLU A 123 -36.42 -2.37 -17.03
C GLU A 123 -37.15 -1.32 -17.88
N PHE A 124 -36.43 -0.30 -18.35
CA PHE A 124 -36.99 0.76 -19.16
C PHE A 124 -37.68 0.21 -20.41
N ARG A 125 -38.80 0.83 -20.79
CA ARG A 125 -39.55 0.48 -22.00
C ARG A 125 -39.92 1.75 -22.75
N PHE A 126 -39.65 1.77 -24.05
CA PHE A 126 -40.11 2.82 -24.95
C PHE A 126 -41.59 2.64 -25.25
N SER A 127 -42.40 3.67 -25.05
CA SER A 127 -43.77 3.73 -25.54
C SER A 127 -43.76 4.26 -26.97
N ALA A 128 -44.34 3.53 -27.93
CA ALA A 128 -44.39 3.98 -29.32
C ALA A 128 -45.10 5.34 -29.47
N TRP A 129 -46.11 5.58 -28.64
CA TRP A 129 -46.88 6.83 -28.60
C TRP A 129 -46.04 8.06 -28.31
N ASP A 130 -44.86 7.88 -27.70
CA ASP A 130 -44.00 9.00 -27.35
C ASP A 130 -43.12 9.43 -28.54
N TYR A 131 -42.89 8.55 -29.54
CA TYR A 131 -41.89 8.76 -30.59
C TYR A 131 -42.44 8.69 -32.02
N TYR A 132 -43.63 8.09 -32.20
CA TYR A 132 -44.18 7.80 -33.53
C TYR A 132 -45.60 8.33 -33.68
N SER A 133 -46.07 8.44 -34.93
CA SER A 133 -47.43 8.89 -35.23
C SER A 133 -48.48 7.89 -34.74
N VAL A 134 -49.72 8.39 -34.57
CA VAL A 134 -50.87 7.55 -34.17
C VAL A 134 -51.10 6.39 -35.16
N SER A 135 -50.91 6.61 -36.46
CA SER A 135 -51.02 5.56 -37.48
C SER A 135 -49.99 4.46 -37.27
N VAL A 136 -48.72 4.81 -37.06
CA VAL A 136 -47.65 3.83 -36.78
C VAL A 136 -47.95 3.06 -35.49
N CYS A 137 -48.42 3.72 -34.44
CA CYS A 137 -48.72 3.06 -33.17
C CYS A 137 -49.88 2.03 -33.28
N ARG A 138 -50.88 2.31 -34.13
CA ARG A 138 -52.08 1.48 -34.29
C ARG A 138 -51.92 0.37 -35.32
N GLU A 139 -51.27 0.65 -36.44
CA GLU A 139 -51.30 -0.20 -37.64
C GLU A 139 -49.97 -0.93 -37.88
N ASN A 140 -48.85 -0.51 -37.28
CA ASN A 140 -47.57 -1.16 -37.53
C ASN A 140 -47.52 -2.53 -36.84
N THR A 141 -47.46 -3.60 -37.64
CA THR A 141 -47.32 -4.98 -37.18
C THR A 141 -46.03 -5.65 -37.65
N CYS A 142 -45.38 -5.10 -38.68
CA CYS A 142 -44.16 -5.66 -39.28
C CYS A 142 -42.84 -5.14 -38.67
N GLY A 143 -42.90 -4.18 -37.75
CA GLY A 143 -41.73 -3.58 -37.12
C GLY A 143 -41.45 -2.15 -37.59
N ILE A 144 -40.78 -1.38 -36.75
CA ILE A 144 -40.40 0.01 -37.03
C ILE A 144 -38.91 0.06 -37.37
N PRO A 145 -38.51 0.60 -38.54
CA PRO A 145 -37.10 0.74 -38.88
C PRO A 145 -36.41 1.72 -37.94
N VAL A 146 -35.35 1.26 -37.26
CA VAL A 146 -34.55 2.04 -36.32
C VAL A 146 -33.06 1.75 -36.48
N GLY A 147 -32.23 2.71 -36.12
CA GLY A 147 -30.78 2.61 -36.24
C GLY A 147 -30.33 2.43 -37.69
N ASP A 148 -29.48 1.44 -37.93
CA ASP A 148 -28.98 1.09 -39.27
C ASP A 148 -29.97 0.16 -40.02
N GLY A 149 -31.28 0.39 -39.87
CA GLY A 149 -32.35 -0.37 -40.55
C GLY A 149 -32.88 -1.61 -39.80
N ALA A 150 -32.59 -1.73 -38.50
CA ALA A 150 -33.13 -2.78 -37.64
C ALA A 150 -34.66 -2.66 -37.54
N GLN A 151 -35.37 -3.78 -37.59
CA GLN A 151 -36.84 -3.79 -37.45
C GLN A 151 -37.22 -3.96 -35.98
N LEU A 152 -37.71 -2.90 -35.33
CA LEU A 152 -38.17 -2.96 -33.95
C LEU A 152 -39.64 -3.39 -33.89
N VAL A 153 -39.88 -4.66 -33.57
CA VAL A 153 -41.23 -5.18 -33.34
C VAL A 153 -41.64 -4.88 -31.90
N LEU A 154 -42.74 -4.12 -31.76
CA LEU A 154 -43.31 -3.74 -30.47
C LEU A 154 -44.09 -4.90 -29.84
N ASP A 155 -44.23 -4.88 -28.52
CA ASP A 155 -45.10 -5.83 -27.82
C ASP A 155 -46.61 -5.51 -28.04
N ALA A 156 -47.47 -6.37 -27.47
CA ALA A 156 -48.92 -6.22 -27.54
C ALA A 156 -49.46 -4.90 -26.94
N LYS A 157 -48.69 -4.24 -26.06
CA LYS A 157 -49.03 -2.96 -25.45
C LYS A 157 -48.49 -1.77 -26.27
N GLY A 158 -47.78 -2.02 -27.37
CA GLY A 158 -47.13 -0.98 -28.17
C GLY A 158 -45.87 -0.42 -27.50
N THR A 159 -45.18 -1.22 -26.69
CA THR A 159 -43.93 -0.84 -26.04
C THR A 159 -42.76 -1.72 -26.46
N ALA A 160 -41.54 -1.24 -26.27
CA ALA A 160 -40.32 -2.01 -26.51
C ALA A 160 -39.32 -1.83 -25.36
N GLY A 161 -38.93 -2.93 -24.73
CA GLY A 161 -37.85 -2.97 -23.75
C GLY A 161 -36.65 -3.73 -24.27
N VAL A 162 -35.86 -4.29 -23.35
CA VAL A 162 -34.61 -5.00 -23.67
C VAL A 162 -34.81 -6.18 -24.62
N GLU A 163 -35.88 -6.96 -24.47
CA GLU A 163 -36.12 -8.15 -25.31
C GLU A 163 -36.48 -7.78 -26.75
N GLU A 164 -37.36 -6.79 -26.94
CA GLU A 164 -37.72 -6.28 -28.27
C GLU A 164 -36.50 -5.70 -28.99
N VAL A 165 -35.70 -4.91 -28.26
CA VAL A 165 -34.45 -4.33 -28.79
C VAL A 165 -33.43 -5.41 -29.12
N LYS A 166 -33.30 -6.44 -28.28
CA LYS A 166 -32.40 -7.58 -28.52
C LYS A 166 -32.80 -8.35 -29.77
N ARG A 167 -34.08 -8.65 -29.98
CA ARG A 167 -34.58 -9.30 -31.21
C ARG A 167 -34.30 -8.45 -32.45
N ALA A 168 -34.62 -7.16 -32.40
CA ALA A 168 -34.36 -6.23 -33.50
C ALA A 168 -32.86 -6.15 -33.84
N PHE A 169 -32.00 -6.08 -32.81
CA PHE A 169 -30.56 -5.99 -32.97
C PHE A 169 -29.95 -7.26 -33.57
N LEU A 170 -30.25 -8.44 -33.02
CA LEU A 170 -29.67 -9.71 -33.47
C LEU A 170 -30.20 -10.13 -34.86
N SER A 171 -31.41 -9.72 -35.22
CA SER A 171 -31.96 -9.96 -36.56
C SER A 171 -31.39 -9.01 -37.64
N SER A 172 -30.74 -7.92 -37.26
CA SER A 172 -30.22 -6.89 -38.17
C SER A 172 -29.19 -7.42 -39.18
N LEU A 173 -29.11 -6.80 -40.36
CA LEU A 173 -28.15 -7.15 -41.40
C LEU A 173 -26.72 -6.80 -40.97
N GLY A 174 -25.74 -7.60 -41.42
CA GLY A 174 -24.32 -7.36 -41.12
C GLY A 174 -23.91 -7.60 -39.67
N LEU A 175 -24.79 -8.20 -38.86
CA LEU A 175 -24.53 -8.62 -37.49
C LEU A 175 -24.59 -10.14 -37.38
N GLU A 176 -23.62 -10.71 -36.66
CA GLU A 176 -23.48 -12.13 -36.44
C GLU A 176 -23.86 -12.52 -35.01
N PRO A 177 -25.06 -13.09 -34.77
CA PRO A 177 -25.54 -13.39 -33.42
C PRO A 177 -24.64 -14.37 -32.65
N ALA A 178 -23.92 -15.25 -33.35
CA ALA A 178 -23.02 -16.23 -32.73
C ALA A 178 -21.83 -15.59 -32.01
N LEU A 179 -21.45 -14.35 -32.39
CA LEU A 179 -20.34 -13.63 -31.75
C LEU A 179 -20.78 -12.82 -30.53
N VAL A 180 -22.08 -12.68 -30.28
CA VAL A 180 -22.62 -11.87 -29.18
C VAL A 180 -22.73 -12.74 -27.91
N PRO A 181 -21.96 -12.46 -26.85
CA PRO A 181 -22.05 -13.24 -25.62
C PRO A 181 -23.43 -13.17 -24.97
N ALA A 182 -23.79 -14.23 -24.25
CA ALA A 182 -25.02 -14.27 -23.47
C ALA A 182 -25.07 -13.09 -22.48
N GLY A 183 -26.21 -12.38 -22.43
CA GLY A 183 -26.39 -11.21 -21.56
C GLY A 183 -25.73 -9.92 -22.04
N TRP A 184 -24.91 -9.93 -23.11
CA TRP A 184 -24.20 -8.73 -23.58
C TRP A 184 -25.17 -7.60 -23.95
N VAL A 185 -26.18 -7.87 -24.79
CA VAL A 185 -27.17 -6.85 -25.20
C VAL A 185 -27.90 -6.26 -23.99
N THR A 186 -28.30 -7.11 -23.04
CA THR A 186 -28.98 -6.72 -21.81
C THR A 186 -28.13 -5.79 -20.95
N ASN A 187 -26.84 -6.11 -20.79
CA ASN A 187 -25.89 -5.23 -20.10
C ASN A 187 -25.70 -3.89 -20.84
N GLN A 188 -25.48 -3.92 -22.16
CA GLN A 188 -25.28 -2.69 -22.94
C GLN A 188 -26.53 -1.79 -22.92
N TYR A 189 -27.72 -2.38 -22.96
CA TYR A 189 -29.01 -1.69 -22.88
C TYR A 189 -29.08 -0.83 -21.62
N ARG A 190 -28.80 -1.41 -20.44
CA ARG A 190 -28.80 -0.71 -19.14
C ARG A 190 -27.94 0.56 -19.18
N TRP A 191 -26.68 0.45 -19.62
CA TRP A 191 -25.75 1.58 -19.63
C TRP A 191 -26.10 2.64 -20.67
N LEU A 192 -26.61 2.23 -21.83
CA LEU A 192 -27.03 3.17 -22.87
C LEU A 192 -28.28 3.94 -22.45
N VAL A 193 -29.30 3.26 -21.93
CA VAL A 193 -30.53 3.90 -21.42
C VAL A 193 -30.20 4.89 -20.30
N TRP A 194 -29.43 4.46 -19.30
CA TRP A 194 -29.07 5.35 -18.19
C TRP A 194 -28.30 6.58 -18.67
N LYS A 195 -27.30 6.40 -19.55
CA LYS A 195 -26.54 7.51 -20.11
C LYS A 195 -27.43 8.47 -20.90
N LEU A 196 -28.28 7.95 -21.79
CA LEU A 196 -29.13 8.79 -22.65
C LEU A 196 -30.15 9.56 -21.82
N ALA A 197 -30.79 8.92 -20.84
CA ALA A 197 -31.69 9.56 -19.90
C ALA A 197 -30.99 10.66 -19.09
N ALA A 198 -29.82 10.34 -18.53
CA ALA A 198 -29.04 11.29 -17.73
C ALA A 198 -28.61 12.50 -18.55
N THR A 199 -28.26 12.34 -19.84
CA THR A 199 -27.94 13.45 -20.74
C THR A 199 -29.12 14.40 -20.91
N GLU A 200 -30.33 13.88 -21.19
CA GLU A 200 -31.52 14.72 -21.33
C GLU A 200 -31.85 15.45 -20.03
N CYS A 201 -31.78 14.76 -18.90
CA CYS A 201 -32.09 15.36 -17.60
C CYS A 201 -31.05 16.39 -17.15
N SER A 202 -29.77 16.22 -17.53
CA SER A 202 -28.68 17.11 -17.13
C SER A 202 -28.62 18.39 -17.98
N PHE A 203 -29.00 18.28 -19.25
CA PHE A 203 -28.88 19.32 -20.27
C PHE A 203 -30.17 19.41 -21.11
N PRO A 204 -31.31 19.70 -20.47
CA PRO A 204 -32.62 19.58 -21.12
C PRO A 204 -32.83 20.61 -22.23
N GLN A 205 -32.21 21.79 -22.15
CA GLN A 205 -32.31 22.81 -23.20
C GLN A 205 -31.75 22.33 -24.54
N GLN A 206 -30.64 21.59 -24.49
CA GLN A 206 -29.94 21.13 -25.69
C GLN A 206 -30.49 19.77 -26.19
N PHE A 207 -30.93 18.89 -25.27
CA PHE A 207 -31.15 17.47 -25.57
C PHE A 207 -32.54 16.90 -25.26
N ALA A 208 -33.47 17.64 -24.65
CA ALA A 208 -34.78 17.10 -24.29
C ALA A 208 -35.46 16.38 -25.49
N ALA A 209 -35.90 15.14 -25.24
CA ALA A 209 -36.53 14.25 -26.22
C ALA A 209 -35.69 13.88 -27.46
N ARG A 210 -34.38 14.16 -27.47
CA ARG A 210 -33.48 13.93 -28.62
C ARG A 210 -32.48 12.79 -28.40
N CYS A 211 -32.25 12.36 -27.16
CA CYS A 211 -31.22 11.38 -26.81
C CYS A 211 -31.80 9.99 -26.59
N LEU A 212 -32.70 9.81 -25.62
CA LEU A 212 -33.30 8.52 -25.28
C LEU A 212 -34.42 8.18 -26.26
N THR A 213 -34.03 7.77 -27.47
CA THR A 213 -34.92 7.31 -28.54
C THR A 213 -34.55 5.89 -28.96
N PRO A 214 -35.51 5.07 -29.48
CA PRO A 214 -35.19 3.75 -30.01
C PRO A 214 -34.11 3.79 -31.10
N ASN A 215 -34.16 4.81 -31.97
CA ASN A 215 -33.17 5.00 -33.03
C ASN A 215 -31.76 5.21 -32.48
N MET A 216 -31.58 6.16 -31.55
CA MET A 216 -30.27 6.46 -30.98
C MET A 216 -29.72 5.31 -30.13
N LEU A 217 -30.60 4.58 -29.44
CA LEU A 217 -30.22 3.39 -28.70
C LEU A 217 -29.61 2.32 -29.61
N LEU A 218 -30.29 1.97 -30.72
CA LEU A 218 -29.83 0.94 -31.65
C LEU A 218 -28.55 1.35 -32.39
N LEU A 219 -28.43 2.63 -32.81
CA LEU A 219 -27.19 3.17 -33.38
C LEU A 219 -26.00 2.98 -32.44
N GLN A 220 -26.18 3.29 -31.16
CA GLN A 220 -25.12 3.16 -30.17
C GLN A 220 -24.85 1.71 -29.76
N LEU A 221 -25.86 0.85 -29.75
CA LEU A 221 -25.69 -0.58 -29.51
C LEU A 221 -24.86 -1.22 -30.63
N LYS A 222 -25.16 -0.89 -31.89
CA LYS A 222 -24.36 -1.32 -33.05
C LYS A 222 -22.93 -0.77 -32.97
N TYR A 223 -22.75 0.48 -32.60
CA TYR A 223 -21.42 1.05 -32.35
C TYR A 223 -20.62 0.30 -31.27
N ARG A 224 -21.27 -0.17 -30.20
CA ARG A 224 -20.61 -0.99 -29.18
C ARG A 224 -20.19 -2.34 -29.72
N TYR A 225 -21.03 -2.98 -30.53
CA TYR A 225 -20.70 -4.24 -31.20
C TYR A 225 -19.53 -4.05 -32.17
N ASP A 226 -19.56 -3.01 -33.01
CA ASP A 226 -18.48 -2.70 -33.95
C ASP A 226 -17.13 -2.52 -33.25
N ARG A 227 -17.13 -1.94 -32.04
CA ARG A 227 -15.91 -1.70 -31.28
C ARG A 227 -15.44 -2.92 -30.51
N GLU A 228 -16.33 -3.52 -29.74
CA GLU A 228 -15.95 -4.56 -28.79
C GLU A 228 -15.85 -5.94 -29.43
N ILE A 229 -16.73 -6.24 -30.39
CA ILE A 229 -16.81 -7.54 -31.05
C ILE A 229 -16.01 -7.53 -32.34
N ASP A 230 -16.32 -6.61 -33.28
CA ASP A 230 -15.64 -6.63 -34.59
C ASP A 230 -14.19 -6.10 -34.52
N ASP A 231 -13.93 -5.02 -33.79
CA ASP A 231 -12.58 -4.43 -33.67
C ASP A 231 -11.80 -4.90 -32.41
N CYS A 232 -12.39 -5.77 -31.58
CA CYS A 232 -11.76 -6.27 -30.35
C CYS A 232 -11.27 -5.17 -29.37
N GLN A 233 -11.86 -3.98 -29.41
CA GLN A 233 -11.52 -2.84 -28.54
C GLN A 233 -12.18 -2.97 -27.17
N ARG A 234 -11.56 -3.77 -26.31
CA ARG A 234 -12.09 -4.08 -24.99
C ARG A 234 -12.04 -2.88 -24.02
N PRO A 235 -13.13 -2.61 -23.28
CA PRO A 235 -13.18 -1.55 -22.28
C PRO A 235 -12.35 -1.90 -21.03
N ALA A 236 -12.18 -0.93 -20.13
CA ALA A 236 -11.18 -1.03 -19.06
C ALA A 236 -11.51 -2.14 -18.05
N ILE A 237 -12.76 -2.23 -17.58
CA ILE A 237 -13.18 -3.29 -16.65
C ILE A 237 -13.03 -4.67 -17.28
N ARG A 238 -13.32 -4.80 -18.58
CA ARG A 238 -13.12 -6.06 -19.31
C ARG A 238 -11.66 -6.49 -19.33
N LYS A 239 -10.76 -5.58 -19.68
CA LYS A 239 -9.31 -5.87 -19.65
C LYS A 239 -8.79 -6.22 -18.26
N ILE A 240 -9.32 -5.56 -17.22
CA ILE A 240 -8.95 -5.85 -15.83
C ILE A 240 -9.38 -7.26 -15.43
N LEU A 241 -10.64 -7.63 -15.69
CA LEU A 241 -11.19 -8.95 -15.32
C LEU A 241 -10.61 -10.10 -16.16
N GLU A 242 -10.24 -9.84 -17.41
CA GLU A 242 -9.55 -10.79 -18.28
C GLU A 242 -8.02 -10.86 -17.98
N HIS A 243 -7.52 -10.12 -16.99
CA HIS A 243 -6.10 -10.02 -16.61
C HIS A 243 -5.15 -9.49 -17.72
N ASP A 244 -5.70 -8.83 -18.73
CA ASP A 244 -4.96 -8.29 -19.87
C ASP A 244 -4.44 -6.86 -19.65
N ASP A 245 -4.91 -6.17 -18.60
CA ASP A 245 -4.42 -4.84 -18.22
C ASP A 245 -4.59 -4.61 -16.71
N SER A 246 -3.81 -3.67 -16.17
CA SER A 246 -3.70 -3.50 -14.71
C SER A 246 -4.83 -2.65 -14.14
N PRO A 247 -5.45 -3.05 -13.00
CA PRO A 247 -6.35 -2.19 -12.23
C PRO A 247 -5.61 -1.02 -11.56
N ALA A 248 -4.28 -1.10 -11.41
CA ALA A 248 -3.49 -0.09 -10.71
C ALA A 248 -3.27 1.19 -11.54
N ARG A 249 -3.52 1.14 -12.86
CA ARG A 249 -3.41 2.32 -13.74
C ARG A 249 -4.47 3.36 -13.39
N ARG A 250 -4.20 4.61 -13.75
CA ARG A 250 -5.17 5.69 -13.54
C ARG A 250 -6.47 5.42 -14.31
N LEU A 251 -7.58 5.35 -13.57
CA LEU A 251 -8.89 4.91 -14.05
C LEU A 251 -9.97 5.91 -13.64
N VAL A 252 -10.93 6.19 -14.53
CA VAL A 252 -12.15 6.95 -14.18
C VAL A 252 -13.35 6.02 -14.27
N LEU A 253 -14.06 5.85 -13.15
CA LEU A 253 -15.29 5.08 -13.09
C LEU A 253 -16.44 5.94 -12.56
N CYS A 254 -17.67 5.57 -12.89
CA CYS A 254 -18.88 6.21 -12.40
C CYS A 254 -19.54 5.33 -11.33
N VAL A 255 -20.03 5.93 -10.24
CA VAL A 255 -20.83 5.23 -9.23
C VAL A 255 -22.20 4.89 -9.81
N ALA A 256 -22.46 3.62 -10.07
CA ALA A 256 -23.75 3.13 -10.56
C ALA A 256 -24.69 2.77 -9.40
N ARG A 257 -24.19 2.15 -8.33
CA ARG A 257 -25.02 1.75 -7.18
C ARG A 257 -24.24 1.89 -5.89
N ILE A 258 -24.94 2.21 -4.80
CA ILE A 258 -24.38 2.21 -3.44
C ILE A 258 -25.01 1.03 -2.70
N ILE A 259 -24.19 0.06 -2.37
CA ILE A 259 -24.59 -1.16 -1.67
C ILE A 259 -24.38 -0.91 -0.19
N LYS A 260 -25.46 -0.98 0.58
CA LYS A 260 -25.43 -0.73 2.02
C LYS A 260 -24.61 -1.82 2.73
N PRO A 261 -23.92 -1.47 3.82
CA PRO A 261 -23.23 -2.46 4.63
C PRO A 261 -24.20 -3.54 5.11
N GLY A 262 -23.81 -4.80 4.93
CA GLY A 262 -24.37 -5.93 5.68
C GLY A 262 -23.80 -5.96 7.10
N GLU A 263 -23.49 -7.14 7.61
CA GLU A 263 -22.88 -7.33 8.94
C GLU A 263 -21.50 -6.66 9.09
N ASN A 264 -20.78 -6.44 7.98
CA ASN A 264 -19.39 -5.93 7.98
C ASN A 264 -19.24 -4.40 8.12
N GLU A 265 -20.33 -3.64 8.37
CA GLU A 265 -20.36 -2.17 8.56
C GLU A 265 -19.69 -1.30 7.47
N GLN A 266 -19.23 -1.87 6.35
CA GLN A 266 -18.64 -1.14 5.22
C GLN A 266 -19.56 -1.12 3.99
N TYR A 267 -19.69 0.06 3.39
CA TYR A 267 -20.40 0.19 2.12
C TYR A 267 -19.60 -0.46 0.99
N GLU A 268 -20.30 -0.95 -0.03
CA GLU A 268 -19.69 -1.28 -1.32
C GLU A 268 -20.29 -0.39 -2.41
N LEU A 269 -19.57 -0.25 -3.53
CA LEU A 269 -20.03 0.49 -4.69
C LEU A 269 -20.10 -0.44 -5.90
N GLU A 270 -21.13 -0.33 -6.72
CA GLU A 270 -21.03 -0.78 -8.12
C GLU A 270 -20.45 0.37 -8.93
N LEU A 271 -19.25 0.19 -9.47
CA LEU A 271 -18.60 1.18 -10.33
C LEU A 271 -18.64 0.72 -11.78
N THR A 272 -18.84 1.66 -12.72
CA THR A 272 -18.87 1.35 -14.15
C THR A 272 -17.89 2.20 -14.96
N ASP A 273 -17.29 1.61 -15.97
CA ASP A 273 -16.53 2.32 -17.02
C ASP A 273 -17.42 2.76 -18.19
N GLY A 274 -18.74 2.62 -18.03
CA GLY A 274 -19.76 2.87 -19.04
C GLY A 274 -20.06 1.67 -19.94
N TRP A 275 -19.31 0.57 -19.83
CA TRP A 275 -19.49 -0.67 -20.57
C TRP A 275 -19.89 -1.83 -19.68
N TYR A 276 -19.22 -1.98 -18.54
CA TYR A 276 -19.49 -3.02 -17.56
C TYR A 276 -19.54 -2.42 -16.16
N GLY A 277 -20.12 -3.15 -15.21
CA GLY A 277 -20.09 -2.81 -13.78
C GLY A 277 -19.14 -3.76 -13.04
N ILE A 278 -18.51 -3.26 -11.97
CA ILE A 278 -17.71 -4.07 -11.04
C ILE A 278 -18.02 -3.66 -9.60
N ILE A 279 -18.20 -4.64 -8.72
CA ILE A 279 -18.40 -4.38 -7.30
C ILE A 279 -17.05 -3.96 -6.69
N THR A 280 -17.09 -2.91 -5.90
CA THR A 280 -15.93 -2.19 -5.41
C THR A 280 -15.98 -2.06 -3.90
N SER A 281 -14.97 -2.61 -3.23
CA SER A 281 -14.72 -2.41 -1.80
C SER A 281 -14.03 -1.07 -1.54
N VAL A 282 -14.39 -0.41 -0.45
CA VAL A 282 -13.91 0.93 -0.11
C VAL A 282 -13.43 1.00 1.34
N ASP A 283 -12.44 1.86 1.61
CA ASP A 283 -11.96 2.06 2.98
C ASP A 283 -12.92 2.91 3.86
N GLN A 284 -12.56 3.04 5.13
CA GLN A 284 -13.36 3.77 6.13
C GLN A 284 -13.53 5.25 5.75
N GLU A 285 -12.52 5.87 5.12
CA GLU A 285 -12.58 7.27 4.73
C GLU A 285 -13.52 7.50 3.54
N LEU A 286 -13.57 6.57 2.58
CA LEU A 286 -14.49 6.65 1.46
C LEU A 286 -15.91 6.34 1.93
N THR A 287 -16.08 5.41 2.88
CA THR A 287 -17.35 5.17 3.59
C THR A 287 -17.89 6.45 4.23
N LYS A 288 -17.06 7.23 4.93
CA LYS A 288 -17.48 8.54 5.49
C LYS A 288 -17.94 9.51 4.40
N ARG A 289 -17.30 9.50 3.22
CA ARG A 289 -17.68 10.37 2.08
C ARG A 289 -18.98 9.94 1.41
N ILE A 290 -19.28 8.64 1.38
CA ILE A 290 -20.56 8.09 0.93
C ILE A 290 -21.66 8.53 1.91
N HIS A 291 -21.45 8.36 3.21
CA HIS A 291 -22.43 8.71 4.24
C HIS A 291 -22.78 10.21 4.23
N ARG A 292 -21.80 11.08 3.93
CA ARG A 292 -22.00 12.53 3.79
C ARG A 292 -22.61 12.96 2.43
N GLY A 293 -22.86 12.02 1.52
CA GLY A 293 -23.38 12.32 0.16
C GLY A 293 -22.36 12.98 -0.78
N THR A 294 -21.08 13.03 -0.42
CA THR A 294 -20.03 13.56 -1.31
C THR A 294 -19.72 12.60 -2.46
N VAL A 295 -19.86 11.30 -2.19
CA VAL A 295 -19.85 10.24 -3.20
C VAL A 295 -21.27 9.71 -3.28
N SER A 296 -21.94 10.03 -4.39
CA SER A 296 -23.32 9.62 -4.69
C SER A 296 -23.38 8.87 -6.02
N ILE A 297 -24.50 8.21 -6.30
CA ILE A 297 -24.78 7.66 -7.64
C ILE A 297 -24.59 8.77 -8.69
N GLY A 298 -23.97 8.43 -9.81
CA GLY A 298 -23.57 9.37 -10.88
C GLY A 298 -22.24 10.09 -10.64
N THR A 299 -21.65 10.01 -9.45
CA THR A 299 -20.33 10.60 -9.19
C THR A 299 -19.26 9.86 -9.99
N LYS A 300 -18.46 10.61 -10.77
CA LYS A 300 -17.25 10.07 -11.39
C LYS A 300 -16.08 10.12 -10.41
N LEU A 301 -15.37 9.01 -10.25
CA LEU A 301 -14.21 8.85 -9.41
C LEU A 301 -13.00 8.58 -10.29
N ILE A 302 -11.91 9.30 -10.06
CA ILE A 302 -10.60 9.01 -10.61
C ILE A 302 -9.75 8.34 -9.53
N SER A 303 -9.18 7.18 -9.86
CA SER A 303 -8.38 6.38 -8.92
C SER A 303 -7.06 5.96 -9.54
N TYR A 304 -6.06 5.72 -8.69
CA TYR A 304 -4.79 5.09 -9.03
C TYR A 304 -4.44 4.03 -7.99
N GLY A 305 -3.75 2.97 -8.40
CA GLY A 305 -3.32 1.90 -7.51
C GLY A 305 -4.47 1.06 -6.97
N ALA A 306 -5.57 0.91 -7.74
CA ALA A 306 -6.63 -0.02 -7.36
C ALA A 306 -6.14 -1.48 -7.46
N GLU A 307 -6.68 -2.35 -6.62
CA GLU A 307 -6.34 -3.77 -6.57
C GLU A 307 -7.56 -4.59 -6.97
N LEU A 308 -7.37 -5.60 -7.83
CA LEU A 308 -8.39 -6.61 -8.08
C LEU A 308 -8.19 -7.74 -7.07
N VAL A 309 -9.24 -8.05 -6.31
CA VAL A 309 -9.20 -9.01 -5.19
C VAL A 309 -10.17 -10.15 -5.49
N ASN A 310 -9.79 -11.37 -5.10
CA ASN A 310 -10.58 -12.61 -5.27
C ASN A 310 -10.88 -12.98 -6.74
N CYS A 311 -10.03 -12.56 -7.69
CA CYS A 311 -10.12 -12.95 -9.09
C CYS A 311 -8.85 -13.72 -9.46
N GLU A 312 -8.83 -15.03 -9.21
CA GLU A 312 -7.66 -15.87 -9.48
C GLU A 312 -7.55 -16.24 -10.97
N GLN A 313 -8.70 -16.46 -11.62
CA GLN A 313 -8.79 -16.81 -13.03
C GLN A 313 -9.38 -15.64 -13.83
N ALA A 314 -8.83 -15.41 -15.02
CA ALA A 314 -9.36 -14.44 -15.97
C ALA A 314 -10.81 -14.81 -16.32
N CYS A 315 -11.72 -13.83 -16.29
CA CYS A 315 -13.13 -14.05 -16.58
C CYS A 315 -13.74 -12.91 -17.41
N SER A 316 -14.83 -13.25 -18.13
CA SER A 316 -15.66 -12.25 -18.79
C SER A 316 -16.38 -11.39 -17.74
N PRO A 317 -16.57 -10.08 -17.96
CA PRO A 317 -17.33 -9.22 -17.05
C PRO A 317 -18.77 -9.67 -16.77
N LEU A 318 -19.35 -10.46 -17.68
CA LEU A 318 -20.71 -10.99 -17.54
C LEU A 318 -20.78 -12.28 -16.71
N GLU A 319 -19.63 -12.86 -16.39
CA GLU A 319 -19.47 -14.14 -15.68
C GLU A 319 -18.67 -13.96 -14.38
N VAL A 320 -18.54 -12.71 -13.92
CA VAL A 320 -17.75 -12.37 -12.74
C VAL A 320 -18.35 -12.99 -11.48
N GLY A 321 -17.50 -13.65 -10.67
CA GLY A 321 -17.91 -14.29 -9.42
C GLY A 321 -18.38 -13.27 -8.35
N SER A 322 -19.27 -13.70 -7.46
CA SER A 322 -19.87 -12.84 -6.42
C SER A 322 -18.86 -12.27 -5.42
N GLU A 323 -17.67 -12.87 -5.30
CA GLU A 323 -16.62 -12.49 -4.34
C GLU A 323 -15.58 -11.54 -4.93
N VAL A 324 -15.56 -11.35 -6.25
CA VAL A 324 -14.59 -10.49 -6.94
C VAL A 324 -14.84 -9.03 -6.57
N ARG A 325 -13.80 -8.33 -6.12
CA ARG A 325 -13.89 -6.91 -5.76
C ARG A 325 -12.77 -6.10 -6.39
N LEU A 326 -13.12 -4.92 -6.88
CA LEU A 326 -12.14 -3.85 -7.08
C LEU A 326 -11.94 -3.12 -5.75
N LYS A 327 -10.71 -2.91 -5.31
CA LYS A 327 -10.41 -2.21 -4.06
C LYS A 327 -9.87 -0.82 -4.37
N LEU A 328 -10.53 0.20 -3.82
CA LEU A 328 -10.09 1.59 -3.92
C LEU A 328 -9.51 2.09 -2.60
N PHE A 329 -8.50 2.95 -2.72
CA PHE A 329 -7.88 3.65 -1.59
C PHE A 329 -8.25 5.13 -1.63
N SER A 330 -8.77 5.67 -0.53
CA SER A 330 -9.20 7.07 -0.42
C SER A 330 -8.08 8.04 -0.75
N ASN A 331 -6.87 7.77 -0.27
CA ASN A 331 -5.72 8.64 -0.50
C ASN A 331 -5.35 8.72 -1.99
N SER A 332 -5.64 7.67 -2.76
CA SER A 332 -5.41 7.59 -4.21
C SER A 332 -6.69 7.69 -5.05
N THR A 333 -7.78 8.20 -4.48
CA THR A 333 -9.07 8.39 -5.19
C THR A 333 -9.56 9.83 -5.01
N ARG A 334 -10.04 10.45 -6.10
CA ARG A 334 -10.64 11.80 -6.10
C ARG A 334 -11.91 11.83 -6.95
N ARG A 335 -12.74 12.85 -6.77
CA ARG A 335 -13.83 13.13 -7.72
C ARG A 335 -13.23 13.57 -9.04
N ALA A 336 -13.69 12.99 -10.14
CA ALA A 336 -13.37 13.44 -11.48
C ALA A 336 -14.38 14.51 -11.92
N ARG A 337 -13.99 15.31 -12.92
CA ARG A 337 -14.91 16.25 -13.57
C ARG A 337 -16.09 15.51 -14.22
N TRP A 338 -17.23 16.19 -14.35
CA TRP A 338 -18.44 15.60 -14.93
C TRP A 338 -18.23 15.13 -16.38
N ASP A 339 -17.38 15.82 -17.13
CA ASP A 339 -17.05 15.55 -18.54
C ASP A 339 -15.88 14.56 -18.72
N ALA A 340 -15.27 14.09 -17.62
CA ALA A 340 -14.17 13.13 -17.69
C ALA A 340 -14.62 11.83 -18.39
N LYS A 341 -13.81 11.37 -19.34
CA LYS A 341 -14.03 10.11 -20.06
C LYS A 341 -13.85 8.93 -19.11
N LEU A 342 -14.80 8.01 -19.11
CA LEU A 342 -14.74 6.78 -18.31
C LEU A 342 -13.73 5.79 -18.91
N GLY A 343 -13.18 4.92 -18.05
CA GLY A 343 -12.14 3.96 -18.36
C GLY A 343 -10.73 4.48 -18.06
N TYR A 344 -9.72 3.91 -18.72
CA TYR A 344 -8.33 4.33 -18.53
C TYR A 344 -8.09 5.78 -18.95
N CYS A 345 -7.32 6.50 -18.13
CA CYS A 345 -6.85 7.84 -18.49
C CYS A 345 -5.72 7.79 -19.52
N THR A 346 -5.69 8.77 -20.42
CA THR A 346 -4.58 8.98 -21.37
C THR A 346 -3.23 9.13 -20.66
N ASN A 347 -3.22 9.79 -19.50
CA ASN A 347 -2.06 9.82 -18.62
C ASN A 347 -2.22 8.73 -17.53
N PRO A 348 -1.50 7.59 -17.63
CA PRO A 348 -1.67 6.47 -16.71
C PRO A 348 -0.97 6.67 -15.37
N GLY A 349 -0.20 7.76 -15.20
CA GLY A 349 0.68 7.97 -14.06
C GLY A 349 -0.05 8.15 -12.71
N PRO A 350 0.70 8.15 -11.59
CA PRO A 350 0.16 8.29 -10.24
C PRO A 350 -0.46 9.66 -9.99
N LEU A 351 -1.49 9.73 -9.15
CA LEU A 351 -2.11 11.00 -8.77
C LEU A 351 -1.20 11.77 -7.80
N PRO A 352 -0.93 13.06 -8.02
CA PRO A 352 -0.19 13.87 -7.05
C PRO A 352 -1.09 14.23 -5.86
N ILE A 353 -0.61 13.94 -4.65
CA ILE A 353 -1.32 14.12 -3.39
C ILE A 353 -0.51 15.09 -2.51
N SER A 354 -1.15 16.14 -1.97
CA SER A 354 -0.51 16.98 -0.95
C SER A 354 -0.48 16.24 0.38
N LEU A 355 0.62 16.39 1.11
CA LEU A 355 0.81 15.80 2.44
C LEU A 355 -0.34 16.16 3.39
N SER A 356 -0.81 17.41 3.31
CA SER A 356 -1.90 17.93 4.15
C SER A 356 -3.26 17.27 3.90
N SER A 357 -3.43 16.62 2.74
CA SER A 357 -4.66 15.95 2.32
C SER A 357 -4.66 14.44 2.59
N ILE A 358 -3.53 13.89 3.02
CA ILE A 358 -3.39 12.45 3.30
C ILE A 358 -4.19 12.14 4.58
N LEU A 359 -5.05 11.14 4.46
CA LEU A 359 -5.88 10.63 5.54
C LEU A 359 -5.16 9.42 6.19
N PRO A 360 -5.00 9.38 7.52
CA PRO A 360 -4.30 8.29 8.21
C PRO A 360 -4.90 6.89 7.93
N SER A 361 -6.21 6.80 7.73
CA SER A 361 -6.93 5.56 7.43
C SER A 361 -7.37 5.45 5.97
N GLY A 362 -6.77 6.25 5.07
CA GLY A 362 -7.12 6.31 3.65
C GLY A 362 -6.30 5.38 2.74
N GLY A 363 -5.50 4.49 3.33
CA GLY A 363 -4.67 3.50 2.62
C GLY A 363 -3.58 4.11 1.73
N LEU A 364 -3.36 3.47 0.58
CA LEU A 364 -2.29 3.78 -0.37
C LEU A 364 -2.31 5.26 -0.82
N VAL A 365 -1.16 5.90 -0.76
CA VAL A 365 -0.86 7.22 -1.33
C VAL A 365 -0.06 7.03 -2.62
N SER A 366 -0.63 7.44 -3.74
CA SER A 366 -0.08 7.23 -5.08
C SER A 366 1.24 7.96 -5.33
N CYS A 367 1.29 9.27 -5.05
CA CYS A 367 2.47 10.10 -5.21
C CYS A 367 2.37 11.32 -4.31
N VAL A 368 3.38 11.56 -3.48
CA VAL A 368 3.49 12.74 -2.63
C VAL A 368 4.88 13.35 -2.80
N THR A 369 4.96 14.67 -2.91
CA THR A 369 6.26 15.37 -2.89
C THR A 369 6.56 15.75 -1.43
N LEU A 370 7.76 15.40 -0.96
CA LEU A 370 8.18 15.57 0.42
C LEU A 370 9.57 16.20 0.48
N THR A 371 9.79 17.09 1.46
CA THR A 371 11.12 17.51 1.86
C THR A 371 11.49 16.77 3.16
N VAL A 372 12.65 16.12 3.17
CA VAL A 372 13.19 15.43 4.35
C VAL A 372 13.75 16.48 5.30
N VAL A 373 13.20 16.56 6.51
CA VAL A 373 13.62 17.52 7.54
C VAL A 373 14.55 16.86 8.55
N THR A 374 14.30 15.60 8.89
CA THR A 374 15.10 14.88 9.87
C THR A 374 15.28 13.45 9.41
N VAL A 375 16.51 12.97 9.39
CA VAL A 375 16.82 11.55 9.21
C VAL A 375 17.18 11.00 10.58
N TYR A 376 16.37 10.06 11.07
CA TYR A 376 16.59 9.49 12.39
C TYR A 376 17.62 8.37 12.36
N PRO A 377 18.23 8.01 13.51
CA PRO A 377 19.09 6.85 13.61
C PRO A 377 18.36 5.56 13.22
N THR A 378 19.11 4.62 12.66
CA THR A 378 18.63 3.26 12.41
C THR A 378 18.13 2.61 13.70
N LEU A 379 16.98 1.95 13.60
CA LEU A 379 16.39 1.13 14.64
C LEU A 379 16.32 -0.34 14.22
N TYR A 380 16.15 -1.22 15.20
CA TYR A 380 15.94 -2.64 15.00
C TYR A 380 14.65 -3.09 15.69
N VAL A 381 13.85 -3.86 14.98
CA VAL A 381 12.60 -4.45 15.49
C VAL A 381 12.77 -5.96 15.56
N GLU A 382 12.75 -6.51 16.77
CA GLU A 382 12.74 -7.96 16.99
C GLU A 382 11.30 -8.44 17.20
N LYS A 383 10.88 -9.42 16.39
CA LYS A 383 9.63 -10.15 16.59
C LYS A 383 9.88 -11.35 17.50
N GLN A 384 9.29 -11.33 18.68
CA GLN A 384 9.42 -12.40 19.66
C GLN A 384 8.30 -13.44 19.50
N GLU A 385 8.53 -14.63 20.05
CA GLU A 385 7.50 -15.67 20.18
C GLU A 385 6.31 -15.13 21.00
N GLY A 386 5.09 -15.35 20.50
CA GLY A 386 3.87 -14.78 21.09
C GLY A 386 3.46 -13.41 20.54
N GLY A 387 4.06 -12.92 19.45
CA GLY A 387 3.58 -11.77 18.68
C GLY A 387 3.96 -10.39 19.25
N LYS A 388 4.74 -10.35 20.33
CA LYS A 388 5.31 -9.10 20.87
C LYS A 388 6.47 -8.63 20.00
N SER A 389 6.56 -7.32 19.76
CA SER A 389 7.70 -6.70 19.10
C SER A 389 8.49 -5.83 20.07
N VAL A 390 9.81 -5.88 19.96
CA VAL A 390 10.74 -5.04 20.73
C VAL A 390 11.49 -4.13 19.78
N LEU A 391 11.44 -2.83 20.03
CA LEU A 391 12.18 -1.81 19.29
C LEU A 391 13.49 -1.51 20.03
N ARG A 392 14.61 -1.47 19.31
CA ARG A 392 15.95 -1.17 19.87
C ARG A 392 16.69 -0.14 19.03
N SER A 393 17.50 0.67 19.70
CA SER A 393 18.56 1.46 19.07
C SER A 393 19.71 0.55 18.62
N VAL A 394 20.64 1.08 17.83
CA VAL A 394 21.86 0.36 17.41
C VAL A 394 22.62 -0.22 18.61
N ARG A 395 22.91 0.61 19.63
CA ARG A 395 23.65 0.18 20.84
C ARG A 395 22.90 -0.90 21.63
N ALA A 396 21.58 -0.77 21.73
CA ALA A 396 20.75 -1.75 22.44
C ALA A 396 20.67 -3.09 21.68
N GLU A 397 20.63 -3.05 20.35
CA GLU A 397 20.65 -4.26 19.53
C GLU A 397 22.02 -4.94 19.54
N GLU A 398 23.14 -4.20 19.46
CA GLU A 398 24.49 -4.76 19.59
C GLU A 398 24.66 -5.51 20.91
N ARG A 399 24.19 -4.92 22.01
CA ARG A 399 24.21 -5.56 23.33
C ARG A 399 23.33 -6.81 23.38
N ALA A 400 22.12 -6.73 22.84
CA ALA A 400 21.20 -7.88 22.79
C ALA A 400 21.78 -9.01 21.93
N ASN A 401 22.40 -8.67 20.80
CA ASN A 401 23.05 -9.61 19.90
C ASN A 401 24.26 -10.27 20.58
N ALA A 402 25.11 -9.51 21.27
CA ALA A 402 26.23 -10.07 22.01
C ALA A 402 25.78 -11.03 23.13
N VAL A 403 24.69 -10.71 23.82
CA VAL A 403 24.11 -11.61 24.85
C VAL A 403 23.55 -12.89 24.21
N TRP A 404 22.83 -12.77 23.09
CA TRP A 404 22.30 -13.91 22.37
C TRP A 404 23.41 -14.80 21.81
N GLU A 405 24.43 -14.19 21.20
CA GLU A 405 25.57 -14.90 20.63
C GLU A 405 26.35 -15.65 21.70
N ARG A 406 26.52 -15.06 22.89
CA ARG A 406 27.12 -15.75 24.05
C ARG A 406 26.31 -16.98 24.46
N LYS A 407 24.99 -16.85 24.62
CA LYS A 407 24.11 -17.98 24.97
C LYS A 407 24.11 -19.07 23.89
N ARG A 408 24.14 -18.66 22.62
CA ARG A 408 24.25 -19.57 21.48
C ARG A 408 25.56 -20.34 21.55
N GLN A 409 26.67 -19.66 21.80
CA GLN A 409 27.99 -20.26 21.95
C GLN A 409 28.05 -21.24 23.13
N GLU A 410 27.55 -20.85 24.31
CA GLU A 410 27.44 -21.73 25.49
C GLU A 410 26.62 -23.00 25.17
N SER A 411 25.52 -22.85 24.43
CA SER A 411 24.67 -23.98 24.03
C SER A 411 25.38 -24.92 23.04
N VAL A 412 26.18 -24.37 22.12
CA VAL A 412 27.01 -25.14 21.18
C VAL A 412 28.07 -25.91 21.93
N GLU A 413 28.73 -25.31 22.93
CA GLU A 413 29.76 -25.97 23.74
C GLU A 413 29.20 -27.14 24.56
N VAL A 414 28.03 -26.94 25.20
CA VAL A 414 27.33 -28.01 25.92
C VAL A 414 26.99 -29.15 24.96
N LEU A 415 26.44 -28.84 23.77
CA LEU A 415 26.09 -29.83 22.76
C LEU A 415 27.32 -30.60 22.28
N TYR A 416 28.43 -29.91 22.00
CA TYR A 416 29.69 -30.51 21.59
C TYR A 416 30.22 -31.49 22.64
N SER A 417 30.19 -31.09 23.92
CA SER A 417 30.60 -31.95 25.03
C SER A 417 29.70 -33.19 25.17
N GLN A 418 28.40 -33.05 24.92
CA GLN A 418 27.44 -34.14 24.96
C GLN A 418 27.68 -35.15 23.84
N VAL A 419 27.80 -34.69 22.59
CA VAL A 419 28.06 -35.58 21.44
C VAL A 419 29.41 -36.29 21.59
N ARG A 420 30.44 -35.60 22.09
CA ARG A 420 31.74 -36.23 22.38
C ARG A 420 31.62 -37.36 23.41
N LYS A 421 30.81 -37.17 24.45
CA LYS A 421 30.55 -38.23 25.45
C LYS A 421 29.78 -39.40 24.83
N GLU A 422 28.76 -39.14 24.03
CA GLU A 422 27.98 -40.17 23.33
C GLU A 422 28.89 -41.05 22.44
N LEU A 423 29.74 -40.42 21.62
CA LEU A 423 30.73 -41.14 20.79
C LEU A 423 31.70 -41.99 21.63
N SER A 424 32.25 -41.42 22.72
CA SER A 424 33.16 -42.19 23.59
C SER A 424 32.49 -43.39 24.26
N GLN A 425 31.19 -43.29 24.56
CA GLN A 425 30.41 -44.39 25.14
C GLN A 425 30.05 -45.45 24.09
N GLU A 426 29.79 -45.05 22.84
CA GLU A 426 29.61 -45.98 21.72
C GLU A 426 30.89 -46.77 21.44
N ASP A 427 32.03 -46.09 21.40
CA ASP A 427 33.34 -46.73 21.27
C ASP A 427 33.60 -47.71 22.42
N ALA A 428 33.37 -47.30 23.67
CA ALA A 428 33.56 -48.19 24.82
C ALA A 428 32.67 -49.45 24.76
N LYS A 429 31.43 -49.33 24.29
CA LYS A 429 30.52 -50.48 24.10
C LYS A 429 31.00 -51.41 22.99
N ASN A 430 31.56 -50.89 21.91
CA ASN A 430 32.11 -51.69 20.81
C ASN A 430 33.39 -52.44 21.22
N THR A 431 34.20 -51.87 22.13
CA THR A 431 35.44 -52.49 22.62
C THR A 431 35.19 -53.68 23.55
N HIS A 432 34.07 -53.71 24.28
CA HIS A 432 33.74 -54.78 25.24
C HIS A 432 33.41 -56.17 24.63
N VAL A 433 33.34 -56.30 23.30
CA VAL A 433 32.89 -57.54 22.63
C VAL A 433 34.04 -58.38 22.06
N LYS A 434 35.29 -57.91 22.08
CA LYS A 434 36.42 -58.61 21.45
C LYS A 434 37.19 -59.48 22.46
N GLN A 435 37.09 -60.80 22.29
CA GLN A 435 37.82 -61.79 23.09
C GLN A 435 39.34 -61.69 22.82
N TRP A 436 40.12 -61.56 23.89
CA TRP A 436 41.54 -61.22 23.85
C TRP A 436 42.44 -62.47 23.72
N HIS A 437 43.35 -62.44 22.75
CA HIS A 437 44.47 -63.38 22.60
C HIS A 437 45.75 -62.58 22.36
N VAL A 438 46.78 -62.79 23.18
CA VAL A 438 48.10 -62.17 22.99
C VAL A 438 48.86 -62.98 21.96
N PRO A 439 49.15 -62.43 20.76
CA PRO A 439 49.92 -63.14 19.77
C PRO A 439 51.38 -63.24 20.21
N SER A 440 52.03 -64.35 19.90
CA SER A 440 53.46 -64.54 20.07
C SER A 440 54.28 -63.59 19.18
N ALA A 441 55.57 -63.42 19.46
CA ALA A 441 56.45 -62.55 18.68
C ALA A 441 56.55 -62.94 17.19
N GLN A 442 56.33 -64.21 16.85
CA GLN A 442 56.29 -64.70 15.46
C GLN A 442 54.94 -64.41 14.78
N GLU A 443 53.85 -64.38 15.54
CA GLU A 443 52.53 -64.03 15.02
C GLU A 443 52.40 -62.52 14.84
N LEU A 444 53.00 -61.73 15.73
CA LEU A 444 53.06 -60.26 15.63
C LEU A 444 53.81 -59.78 14.38
N SER A 445 54.87 -60.47 13.96
CA SER A 445 55.65 -60.10 12.77
C SER A 445 54.92 -60.33 11.44
N LEU A 446 53.85 -61.14 11.46
CA LEU A 446 53.02 -61.44 10.28
C LEU A 446 51.85 -60.46 10.11
N ILE A 447 51.56 -59.61 11.11
CA ILE A 447 50.45 -58.66 11.07
C ILE A 447 50.92 -57.33 10.47
N SER A 448 50.38 -56.96 9.32
CA SER A 448 50.66 -55.67 8.66
C SER A 448 49.52 -54.65 8.76
N SER A 449 48.37 -55.05 9.31
CA SER A 449 47.21 -54.18 9.45
C SER A 449 47.36 -53.23 10.64
N GLY A 450 47.41 -51.92 10.37
CA GLY A 450 47.45 -50.87 11.41
C GLY A 450 46.27 -50.92 12.38
N GLU A 451 45.09 -51.38 11.94
CA GLU A 451 43.92 -51.57 12.79
C GLU A 451 44.12 -52.69 13.81
N GLN A 452 44.61 -53.85 13.35
CA GLN A 452 44.82 -55.01 14.22
C GLN A 452 45.93 -54.75 15.23
N LEU A 453 47.02 -54.12 14.78
CA LEU A 453 48.13 -53.72 15.64
C LEU A 453 47.71 -52.67 16.67
N ALA A 454 46.89 -51.68 16.29
CA ALA A 454 46.34 -50.70 17.24
C ALA A 454 45.40 -51.34 18.27
N GLN A 455 44.59 -52.32 17.88
CA GLN A 455 43.73 -53.08 18.82
C GLN A 455 44.55 -53.92 19.80
N ILE A 456 45.64 -54.54 19.33
CA ILE A 456 46.57 -55.27 20.18
C ILE A 456 47.22 -54.33 21.19
N LEU A 457 47.65 -53.13 20.77
CA LEU A 457 48.23 -52.11 21.65
C LEU A 457 47.21 -51.54 22.65
N GLU A 458 45.96 -51.29 22.24
CA GLU A 458 44.89 -50.80 23.12
C GLU A 458 44.49 -51.84 24.20
N LEU A 459 44.61 -53.14 23.91
CA LEU A 459 44.23 -54.24 24.82
C LEU A 459 45.42 -54.85 25.58
N ALA A 460 46.66 -54.47 25.26
CA ALA A 460 47.84 -54.99 25.92
C ALA A 460 47.93 -54.47 27.38
N PRO A 461 48.26 -55.34 28.37
CA PRO A 461 48.52 -54.90 29.74
C PRO A 461 49.69 -53.93 29.84
N ASP A 462 50.67 -54.08 28.95
CA ASP A 462 51.81 -53.19 28.78
C ASP A 462 52.02 -52.88 27.28
N PRO A 463 51.37 -51.82 26.76
CA PRO A 463 51.48 -51.43 25.35
C PRO A 463 52.91 -51.08 24.93
N ALA A 464 53.73 -50.52 25.84
CA ALA A 464 55.11 -50.15 25.54
C ALA A 464 55.98 -51.40 25.28
N SER A 465 55.73 -52.50 26.00
CA SER A 465 56.42 -53.77 25.74
C SER A 465 56.11 -54.35 24.35
N VAL A 466 54.89 -54.17 23.86
CA VAL A 466 54.44 -54.66 22.55
C VAL A 466 54.92 -53.74 21.43
N GLU A 467 54.91 -52.42 21.64
CA GLU A 467 55.36 -51.41 20.67
C GLU A 467 56.85 -51.55 20.32
N VAL A 468 57.67 -51.99 21.28
CA VAL A 468 59.11 -52.28 21.08
C VAL A 468 59.33 -53.49 20.15
N LEU A 469 58.37 -54.42 20.06
CA LEU A 469 58.43 -55.61 19.21
C LEU A 469 57.97 -55.34 17.77
N LEU A 470 57.38 -54.17 17.49
CA LEU A 470 56.94 -53.77 16.15
C LEU A 470 58.10 -53.23 15.33
N ASN A 471 58.12 -53.56 14.04
CA ASN A 471 59.04 -52.94 13.08
C ASN A 471 58.56 -51.52 12.67
N GLU A 472 59.41 -50.77 11.96
CA GLU A 472 59.09 -49.37 11.60
C GLU A 472 57.89 -49.24 10.65
N GLU A 473 57.68 -50.20 9.75
CA GLU A 473 56.50 -50.22 8.86
C GLU A 473 55.20 -50.46 9.64
N GLN A 474 55.24 -51.35 10.63
CA GLN A 474 54.14 -51.64 11.55
C GLN A 474 53.82 -50.45 12.46
N LYS A 475 54.83 -49.76 13.00
CA LYS A 475 54.65 -48.52 13.78
C LYS A 475 54.04 -47.40 12.95
N PHE A 476 54.50 -47.24 11.71
CA PHE A 476 53.91 -46.29 10.77
C PHE A 476 52.45 -46.64 10.45
N ALA A 477 52.13 -47.91 10.22
CA ALA A 477 50.77 -48.37 9.95
C ALA A 477 49.82 -48.11 11.14
N VAL A 478 50.27 -48.33 12.39
CA VAL A 478 49.52 -48.00 13.61
C VAL A 478 49.29 -46.49 13.72
N THR A 479 50.34 -45.69 13.54
CA THR A 479 50.25 -44.22 13.63
C THR A 479 49.31 -43.65 12.58
N ASN A 480 49.39 -44.15 11.34
CA ASN A 480 48.49 -43.75 10.26
C ASN A 480 47.04 -44.13 10.56
N TYR A 481 46.79 -45.36 11.04
CA TYR A 481 45.46 -45.80 11.44
C TYR A 481 44.90 -44.96 12.59
N GLN A 482 45.68 -44.67 13.63
CA GLN A 482 45.25 -43.81 14.74
C GLN A 482 44.92 -42.39 14.26
N ARG A 483 45.71 -41.83 13.33
CA ARG A 483 45.41 -40.54 12.70
C ARG A 483 44.09 -40.59 11.94
N GLU A 484 43.89 -41.57 11.06
CA GLU A 484 42.64 -41.73 10.30
C GLU A 484 41.43 -41.98 11.21
N LYS A 485 41.58 -42.79 12.26
CA LYS A 485 40.55 -43.04 13.29
C LYS A 485 40.19 -41.73 13.99
N ASN A 486 41.17 -40.95 14.40
CA ASN A 486 40.94 -39.64 15.04
C ASN A 486 40.27 -38.64 14.09
N GLU A 487 40.69 -38.59 12.82
CA GLU A 487 40.06 -37.74 11.80
C GLU A 487 38.60 -38.15 11.55
N ARG A 488 38.31 -39.46 11.45
CA ARG A 488 36.93 -39.98 11.31
C ARG A 488 36.07 -39.62 12.52
N ILE A 489 36.57 -39.82 13.74
CA ILE A 489 35.84 -39.45 14.97
C ILE A 489 35.60 -37.93 15.03
N GLN A 490 36.57 -37.10 14.64
CA GLN A 490 36.40 -35.65 14.57
C GLN A 490 35.37 -35.23 13.52
N GLN A 491 35.40 -35.85 12.34
CA GLN A 491 34.41 -35.61 11.28
C GLN A 491 33.01 -36.03 11.73
N GLU A 492 32.86 -37.20 12.34
CA GLU A 492 31.58 -37.69 12.86
C GLU A 492 31.04 -36.79 13.97
N LEU A 493 31.90 -36.35 14.89
CA LEU A 493 31.56 -35.37 15.92
C LEU A 493 31.06 -34.06 15.29
N GLN A 494 31.74 -33.56 14.26
CA GLN A 494 31.36 -32.34 13.56
C GLN A 494 30.00 -32.50 12.87
N VAL A 495 29.76 -33.62 12.18
CA VAL A 495 28.49 -33.93 11.51
C VAL A 495 27.34 -34.01 12.52
N ARG A 496 27.47 -34.81 13.58
CA ARG A 496 26.41 -34.98 14.60
C ARG A 496 26.12 -33.66 15.34
N VAL A 497 27.14 -32.84 15.60
CA VAL A 497 26.94 -31.50 16.17
C VAL A 497 26.19 -30.61 15.19
N GLN A 498 26.53 -30.60 13.90
CA GLN A 498 25.81 -29.84 12.88
C GLN A 498 24.35 -30.29 12.72
N GLU A 499 24.07 -31.59 12.76
CA GLU A 499 22.72 -32.14 12.68
C GLU A 499 21.87 -31.71 13.88
N LYS A 500 22.36 -31.93 15.11
CA LYS A 500 21.66 -31.48 16.32
C LYS A 500 21.53 -29.95 16.39
N LEU A 501 22.47 -29.21 15.81
CA LEU A 501 22.35 -27.76 15.65
C LEU A 501 21.26 -27.40 14.65
N LYS A 502 21.12 -28.09 13.51
CA LYS A 502 20.05 -27.84 12.53
C LYS A 502 18.67 -28.09 13.14
N GLU A 503 18.52 -29.12 13.97
CA GLU A 503 17.27 -29.38 14.72
C GLU A 503 16.94 -28.24 15.70
N LYS A 504 17.96 -27.69 16.38
CA LYS A 504 17.81 -26.54 17.30
C LYS A 504 17.83 -25.18 16.61
N ALA A 505 18.24 -25.08 15.34
CA ALA A 505 18.41 -23.85 14.57
C ALA A 505 17.08 -23.18 14.18
N SER A 506 15.95 -23.78 14.56
CA SER A 506 14.63 -23.16 14.55
C SER A 506 14.52 -21.91 15.45
N VAL A 507 15.53 -21.59 16.26
CA VAL A 507 15.54 -20.44 17.21
C VAL A 507 16.51 -19.32 16.78
N CYS A 508 16.39 -18.84 15.54
CA CYS A 508 17.07 -17.60 15.10
C CYS A 508 16.24 -16.37 15.51
N ARG A 509 16.90 -15.30 15.96
CA ARG A 509 16.21 -14.03 16.28
C ARG A 509 15.64 -13.41 15.00
N ASN A 510 14.37 -13.02 15.03
CA ASN A 510 13.72 -12.35 13.91
C ASN A 510 13.85 -10.83 14.05
N VAL A 511 15.01 -10.30 13.67
CA VAL A 511 15.35 -8.87 13.78
C VAL A 511 15.27 -8.20 12.40
N VAL A 512 14.62 -7.04 12.33
CA VAL A 512 14.46 -6.27 11.09
C VAL A 512 14.89 -4.83 11.32
N GLU A 513 15.71 -4.31 10.41
CA GLU A 513 16.15 -2.91 10.41
C GLU A 513 15.02 -1.96 9.96
N LEU A 514 14.95 -0.81 10.62
CA LEU A 514 13.94 0.22 10.42
C LEU A 514 14.59 1.61 10.41
N LEU A 515 14.50 2.31 9.29
CA LEU A 515 14.86 3.72 9.18
C LEU A 515 13.61 4.58 9.28
N LYS A 516 13.67 5.63 10.11
CA LYS A 516 12.62 6.65 10.16
C LYS A 516 13.14 7.98 9.63
N MET A 517 12.27 8.76 9.01
CA MET A 517 12.54 10.14 8.65
C MET A 517 11.32 11.01 8.84
N ARG A 518 11.53 12.28 9.19
CA ARG A 518 10.48 13.30 9.25
C ARG A 518 10.45 14.07 7.95
N CYS A 519 9.25 14.23 7.41
CA CYS A 519 9.01 14.89 6.14
C CYS A 519 7.94 15.96 6.25
N VAL A 520 8.06 17.01 5.44
CA VAL A 520 7.08 18.10 5.32
C VAL A 520 6.69 18.33 3.87
N ASP A 521 5.60 19.08 3.66
CA ASP A 521 5.17 19.47 2.32
C ASP A 521 6.09 20.60 1.79
N PRO A 522 6.79 20.41 0.66
CA PRO A 522 7.67 21.42 0.09
C PRO A 522 6.93 22.69 -0.34
N SER A 523 5.62 22.62 -0.57
CA SER A 523 4.82 23.77 -1.01
C SER A 523 4.43 24.70 0.13
N ILE A 524 4.63 24.30 1.39
CA ILE A 524 4.21 25.04 2.58
C ILE A 524 5.44 25.36 3.45
N PRO A 525 5.99 26.58 3.38
CA PRO A 525 7.05 27.03 4.27
C PRO A 525 6.61 26.97 5.74
N PHE A 526 7.53 26.60 6.64
CA PHE A 526 7.31 26.48 8.10
C PHE A 526 6.07 25.66 8.51
N SER A 527 5.72 24.63 7.73
CA SER A 527 4.58 23.77 8.03
C SER A 527 4.79 23.03 9.36
N SER A 528 3.90 23.25 10.31
CA SER A 528 3.82 22.45 11.54
C SER A 528 3.30 21.03 11.27
N LYS A 529 2.60 20.82 10.15
CA LYS A 529 2.19 19.49 9.69
C LYS A 529 3.39 18.77 9.09
N SER A 530 3.72 17.63 9.67
CA SER A 530 4.75 16.71 9.20
C SER A 530 4.21 15.29 9.16
N ALA A 531 4.93 14.42 8.46
CA ALA A 531 4.74 12.98 8.54
C ALA A 531 6.04 12.30 8.93
N VAL A 532 5.94 11.19 9.66
CA VAL A 532 7.07 10.31 9.91
C VAL A 532 6.98 9.16 8.92
N MET A 533 7.95 9.08 8.01
CA MET A 533 8.08 7.96 7.08
C MET A 533 8.97 6.87 7.65
N SER A 534 8.46 5.64 7.65
CA SER A 534 9.14 4.42 8.07
C SER A 534 9.55 3.60 6.84
N ILE A 535 10.82 3.23 6.76
CA ILE A 535 11.40 2.41 5.70
C ILE A 535 11.96 1.14 6.35
N TRP A 536 11.33 0.01 6.04
CA TRP A 536 11.74 -1.29 6.54
C TRP A 536 12.79 -1.89 5.63
N ARG A 537 13.88 -2.43 6.20
CA ARG A 537 15.01 -3.00 5.46
C ARG A 537 15.53 -2.01 4.39
N PRO A 538 15.96 -0.80 4.82
CA PRO A 538 16.47 0.20 3.88
C PRO A 538 17.61 -0.41 3.06
N SER A 539 17.59 -0.23 1.74
CA SER A 539 18.72 -0.62 0.90
C SER A 539 19.89 0.33 1.09
N GLU A 540 21.10 -0.08 0.71
CA GLU A 540 22.31 0.75 0.82
C GLU A 540 22.22 2.09 0.07
N ASP A 541 21.33 2.17 -0.93
CA ASP A 541 21.10 3.39 -1.73
C ASP A 541 20.24 4.42 -0.97
N VAL A 542 19.40 3.97 -0.03
CA VAL A 542 18.44 4.82 0.70
C VAL A 542 19.15 5.90 1.51
N PRO A 543 20.19 5.61 2.33
CA PRO A 543 20.93 6.65 3.05
C PRO A 543 21.60 7.70 2.15
N GLN A 544 21.99 7.32 0.92
CA GLN A 544 22.61 8.25 -0.03
C GLN A 544 21.56 9.20 -0.65
N LEU A 545 20.35 8.68 -0.87
CA LEU A 545 19.23 9.40 -1.49
C LEU A 545 18.48 10.29 -0.50
N LEU A 546 18.27 9.81 0.72
CA LEU A 546 17.43 10.42 1.75
C LEU A 546 18.28 11.20 2.76
N LYS A 547 18.75 12.37 2.34
CA LYS A 547 19.49 13.31 3.20
C LYS A 547 18.56 14.41 3.73
N GLU A 548 18.87 14.93 4.90
CA GLU A 548 18.20 16.14 5.41
C GLU A 548 18.32 17.28 4.38
N GLY A 549 17.23 18.01 4.17
CA GLY A 549 17.09 19.06 3.16
C GLY A 549 16.69 18.57 1.76
N SER A 550 16.79 17.26 1.47
CA SER A 550 16.47 16.75 0.13
C SER A 550 14.97 16.75 -0.14
N THR A 551 14.58 17.07 -1.38
CA THR A 551 13.17 17.04 -1.82
C THR A 551 12.96 15.93 -2.85
N LEU A 552 11.93 15.11 -2.63
CA LEU A 552 11.71 13.87 -3.36
C LEU A 552 10.22 13.70 -3.67
N LYS A 553 9.91 13.09 -4.80
CA LYS A 553 8.61 12.45 -5.03
C LYS A 553 8.68 11.02 -4.51
N VAL A 554 7.73 10.67 -3.67
CA VAL A 554 7.59 9.33 -3.11
C VAL A 554 6.32 8.72 -3.65
N PHE A 555 6.45 7.54 -4.25
CA PHE A 555 5.34 6.82 -4.89
C PHE A 555 4.93 5.61 -4.06
N ASN A 556 3.64 5.26 -4.11
CA ASN A 556 3.10 4.02 -3.51
C ASN A 556 3.49 3.82 -2.04
N VAL A 557 3.19 4.80 -1.18
CA VAL A 557 3.40 4.68 0.28
C VAL A 557 2.09 4.40 0.99
N GLN A 558 2.13 3.58 2.04
CA GLN A 558 0.96 3.33 2.86
C GLN A 558 0.83 4.42 3.92
N ALA A 559 -0.35 5.03 4.02
CA ALA A 559 -0.65 5.90 5.15
C ALA A 559 -1.16 5.06 6.32
N ALA A 560 -0.65 5.40 7.51
CA ALA A 560 -1.13 4.92 8.78
C ALA A 560 -1.18 6.11 9.76
N GLY A 561 -1.88 5.92 10.87
CA GLY A 561 -1.73 6.86 11.98
C GLY A 561 -2.70 6.56 13.10
N PHE A 562 -2.16 6.63 14.31
CA PHE A 562 -2.91 6.78 15.54
C PHE A 562 -2.62 8.18 16.06
N SER A 563 -3.64 9.05 16.18
CA SER A 563 -3.59 10.46 16.63
C SER A 563 -3.21 11.51 15.56
N LEU A 564 -2.77 12.71 16.00
CA LEU A 564 -2.51 13.91 15.19
C LEU A 564 -1.27 13.78 14.28
N ASN A 565 -0.48 12.71 14.42
CA ASN A 565 0.75 12.49 13.67
C ASN A 565 0.50 11.51 12.52
N LEU A 566 0.78 11.95 11.30
CA LEU A 566 0.69 11.12 10.10
C LEU A 566 1.92 10.22 10.00
N GLU A 567 1.69 8.91 9.87
CA GLU A 567 2.75 7.94 9.59
C GLU A 567 2.65 7.46 8.15
N LEU A 568 3.79 7.42 7.47
CA LEU A 568 3.91 6.84 6.14
C LEU A 568 4.80 5.61 6.23
N SER A 569 4.45 4.53 5.56
CA SER A 569 5.29 3.34 5.50
C SER A 569 5.64 3.04 4.04
N ALA A 570 6.93 2.95 3.77
CA ALA A 570 7.44 2.42 2.52
C ALA A 570 7.23 0.89 2.49
N GLY A 571 6.78 0.38 1.35
CA GLY A 571 6.62 -1.04 1.06
C GLY A 571 7.44 -1.44 -0.16
N ARG A 572 7.25 -2.68 -0.62
CA ARG A 572 8.00 -3.25 -1.76
C ARG A 572 7.81 -2.49 -3.08
N GLN A 573 6.67 -1.83 -3.26
CA GLN A 573 6.35 -1.06 -4.46
C GLN A 573 6.66 0.44 -4.32
N THR A 574 7.19 0.86 -3.17
CA THR A 574 7.56 2.25 -2.95
C THR A 574 8.80 2.58 -3.75
N SER A 575 8.76 3.73 -4.43
CA SER A 575 9.92 4.27 -5.13
C SER A 575 10.10 5.74 -4.81
N PHE A 576 11.35 6.19 -4.90
CA PHE A 576 11.77 7.54 -4.57
C PHE A 576 12.38 8.18 -5.82
N LYS A 577 11.97 9.39 -6.15
CA LYS A 577 12.52 10.17 -7.26
C LYS A 577 12.97 11.53 -6.76
N PRO A 578 14.28 11.86 -6.81
CA PRO A 578 14.77 13.20 -6.52
C PRO A 578 14.09 14.29 -7.34
N VAL A 579 13.87 15.43 -6.72
CA VAL A 579 13.39 16.65 -7.37
C VAL A 579 14.47 17.69 -7.19
N ALA A 580 15.02 18.20 -8.29
CA ALA A 580 15.92 19.33 -8.26
C ALA A 580 15.17 20.55 -7.73
N ARG A 581 15.56 21.00 -6.52
CA ARG A 581 15.08 22.21 -5.87
C ARG A 581 16.28 22.79 -5.13
N GLY A 582 16.40 24.12 -5.07
CA GLY A 582 17.48 24.77 -4.31
C GLY A 582 17.50 24.27 -2.87
N GLU A 583 18.68 24.26 -2.24
CA GLU A 583 18.83 23.88 -0.84
C GLU A 583 17.84 24.68 0.02
N CYS A 584 17.07 23.97 0.84
CA CYS A 584 16.04 24.57 1.67
C CYS A 584 16.58 24.65 3.10
N ASP A 585 17.16 25.80 3.46
CA ASP A 585 17.70 26.06 4.81
C ASP A 585 16.61 26.18 5.90
N LEU A 586 15.33 26.24 5.50
CA LEU A 586 14.20 26.54 6.40
C LEU A 586 14.02 25.55 7.56
N TYR A 587 14.61 24.35 7.47
CA TYR A 587 14.46 23.30 8.47
C TYR A 587 15.79 22.71 8.93
N ARG A 588 16.89 23.47 8.83
CA ARG A 588 18.18 23.05 9.35
C ARG A 588 18.12 22.90 10.86
N ARG A 589 18.71 21.82 11.38
CA ARG A 589 18.77 21.55 12.83
C ARG A 589 19.64 22.59 13.53
N THR A 590 19.20 23.01 14.71
CA THR A 590 19.91 23.96 15.57
C THR A 590 19.98 23.43 17.00
N VAL A 591 20.99 23.87 17.75
CA VAL A 591 21.10 23.58 19.17
C VAL A 591 20.20 24.55 19.94
N THR A 592 19.34 24.01 20.79
CA THR A 592 18.47 24.77 21.68
C THR A 592 19.27 25.24 22.88
N ARG A 593 19.23 26.54 23.18
CA ARG A 593 19.79 27.07 24.43
C ARG A 593 18.94 26.61 25.60
N LEU A 594 19.56 26.12 26.67
CA LEU A 594 18.79 25.51 27.76
C LEU A 594 17.91 26.55 28.48
N SER A 595 18.30 27.82 28.46
CA SER A 595 17.51 28.94 28.97
C SER A 595 16.16 29.13 28.25
N GLU A 596 16.07 28.84 26.96
CA GLU A 596 14.81 28.95 26.18
C GLU A 596 13.74 27.98 26.68
N THR A 597 14.16 26.82 27.20
CA THR A 597 13.26 25.76 27.67
C THR A 597 12.45 26.14 28.91
N MET A 598 12.84 27.22 29.59
CA MET A 598 12.13 27.79 30.74
C MET A 598 10.92 28.63 30.33
N SER A 599 10.87 29.09 29.08
CA SER A 599 9.77 29.90 28.57
C SER A 599 8.48 29.07 28.47
N SER A 600 7.37 29.62 28.93
CA SER A 600 6.05 28.99 28.78
C SER A 600 5.64 28.83 27.32
N ASP A 601 6.18 29.65 26.42
CA ASP A 601 5.82 29.64 25.00
C ASP A 601 6.78 28.82 24.15
N PHE A 602 7.75 28.15 24.79
CA PHE A 602 8.73 27.33 24.09
C PHE A 602 8.07 26.12 23.42
N GLN A 603 8.09 26.14 22.09
CA GLN A 603 7.60 25.07 21.22
C GLN A 603 8.65 24.77 20.16
N PRO A 604 9.54 23.79 20.40
CA PRO A 604 10.54 23.44 19.42
C PRO A 604 9.86 22.76 18.21
N PRO A 605 10.44 22.89 17.00
CA PRO A 605 9.89 22.28 15.79
C PRO A 605 9.60 20.79 15.99
N PHE A 606 8.36 20.40 15.66
CA PHE A 606 7.87 19.02 15.76
C PHE A 606 7.95 18.40 17.18
N GLY A 607 8.14 19.22 18.21
CA GLY A 607 8.32 18.75 19.58
C GLY A 607 9.66 18.04 19.79
N GLU A 608 10.69 18.39 19.02
CA GLU A 608 12.02 17.79 19.12
C GLU A 608 13.09 18.86 19.28
N LEU A 609 14.08 18.60 20.14
CA LEU A 609 15.20 19.51 20.35
C LEU A 609 16.54 18.77 20.39
N ASP A 610 17.59 19.51 20.02
CA ASP A 610 18.98 19.13 20.20
C ASP A 610 19.62 20.08 21.23
N ALA A 611 20.49 19.57 22.08
CA ALA A 611 21.10 20.32 23.18
C ALA A 611 22.56 19.92 23.39
N VAL A 612 23.34 20.81 23.99
CA VAL A 612 24.68 20.52 24.51
C VAL A 612 24.73 20.91 25.99
N GLY A 613 25.47 20.16 26.79
CA GLY A 613 25.59 20.46 28.20
C GLY A 613 26.56 19.53 28.93
N MET A 614 27.00 19.98 30.11
CA MET A 614 27.72 19.13 31.05
C MET A 614 26.75 18.32 31.89
N VAL A 615 26.98 17.02 32.03
CA VAL A 615 26.23 16.17 32.95
C VAL A 615 26.60 16.55 34.38
N VAL A 616 25.64 17.13 35.10
CA VAL A 616 25.86 17.66 36.47
C VAL A 616 25.32 16.74 37.54
N TYR A 617 24.21 16.05 37.28
CA TYR A 617 23.59 15.15 38.24
C TYR A 617 22.84 14.04 37.52
N VAL A 618 22.90 12.83 38.07
CA VAL A 618 22.14 11.67 37.58
C VAL A 618 21.34 11.11 38.74
N THR A 619 20.02 11.03 38.60
CA THR A 619 19.18 10.48 39.66
C THR A 619 19.47 8.99 39.85
N PRO A 620 19.22 8.44 41.06
CA PRO A 620 19.29 7.01 41.29
C PRO A 620 18.44 6.22 40.27
N PRO A 621 18.87 5.01 39.88
CA PRO A 621 18.09 4.16 38.98
C PRO A 621 16.76 3.77 39.63
N PRO A 622 15.70 3.55 38.84
CA PRO A 622 14.40 3.16 39.37
C PRO A 622 14.47 1.76 40.01
N GLN A 623 13.73 1.54 41.11
CA GLN A 623 13.78 0.32 41.91
C GLN A 623 13.23 -0.93 41.18
N ALA A 624 12.36 -0.72 40.21
CA ALA A 624 11.97 -1.69 39.19
C ALA A 624 12.20 -1.02 37.82
N ASN A 625 12.34 -1.77 36.73
CA ASN A 625 12.45 -1.21 35.36
C ASN A 625 11.21 -0.40 34.90
N SER A 626 10.33 -0.01 35.83
CA SER A 626 9.22 0.93 35.71
C SER A 626 9.57 2.25 36.40
N GLY A 627 9.64 3.35 35.65
CA GLY A 627 9.92 4.68 36.18
C GLY A 627 10.95 5.44 35.35
N PHE A 628 11.14 6.73 35.67
CA PHE A 628 12.13 7.57 35.00
C PHE A 628 13.42 7.67 35.81
N GLN A 629 14.56 7.55 35.13
CA GLN A 629 15.84 8.06 35.60
C GLN A 629 16.14 9.36 34.85
N THR A 630 16.56 10.41 35.54
CA THR A 630 16.81 11.72 34.93
C THR A 630 18.28 12.08 34.98
N VAL A 631 18.81 12.55 33.85
CA VAL A 631 20.15 13.15 33.71
C VAL A 631 19.98 14.65 33.59
N TYR A 632 20.65 15.43 34.42
CA TYR A 632 20.61 16.89 34.36
C TYR A 632 21.83 17.40 33.60
N LEU A 633 21.57 18.20 32.58
CA LEU A 633 22.56 18.88 31.76
C LEU A 633 22.60 20.36 32.14
N ALA A 634 23.80 20.94 32.19
CA ALA A 634 23.99 22.38 32.38
C ALA A 634 24.78 22.99 31.21
N ASP A 635 24.36 24.15 30.72
CA ASP A 635 25.09 24.96 29.75
C ASP A 635 25.99 26.00 30.44
N SER A 636 26.78 26.73 29.67
CA SER A 636 27.72 27.75 30.16
C SER A 636 27.07 28.90 30.94
N ASP A 637 25.76 29.13 30.74
CA ASP A 637 24.95 30.10 31.47
C ASP A 637 24.40 29.52 32.79
N THR A 638 24.80 28.29 33.16
CA THR A 638 24.28 27.51 34.30
C THR A 638 22.79 27.15 34.17
N SER A 639 22.19 27.27 32.99
CA SER A 639 20.81 26.85 32.76
C SER A 639 20.73 25.33 32.77
N ILE A 640 19.66 24.76 33.33
CA ILE A 640 19.56 23.31 33.58
C ILE A 640 18.42 22.73 32.77
N LEU A 641 18.69 21.62 32.08
CA LEU A 641 17.69 20.78 31.43
C LEU A 641 17.76 19.36 31.98
N GLY A 642 16.62 18.80 32.38
CA GLY A 642 16.49 17.38 32.69
C GLY A 642 16.25 16.55 31.43
N VAL A 643 16.88 15.38 31.34
CA VAL A 643 16.64 14.38 30.30
C VAL A 643 16.16 13.09 30.96
N ALA A 644 14.89 12.76 30.76
CA ALA A 644 14.22 11.64 31.41
C ALA A 644 14.27 10.37 30.55
N PHE A 645 14.73 9.26 31.15
CA PHE A 645 14.85 7.94 30.54
C PHE A 645 13.87 6.97 31.19
N TRP A 646 12.86 6.51 30.43
CA TRP A 646 11.93 5.49 30.91
C TRP A 646 12.61 4.11 31.02
N GLY A 647 12.57 3.49 32.20
CA GLY A 647 13.31 2.25 32.46
C GLY A 647 14.80 2.46 32.76
N GLY A 648 15.26 3.72 32.82
CA GLY A 648 16.62 4.10 33.19
C GLY A 648 17.62 4.15 32.03
N ILE A 649 18.79 4.76 32.28
CA ILE A 649 19.83 5.00 31.27
C ILE A 649 20.37 3.69 30.70
N LYS A 650 20.48 2.65 31.55
CA LYS A 650 20.95 1.31 31.17
C LYS A 650 20.06 0.63 30.11
N HIS A 651 18.76 0.93 30.11
CA HIS A 651 17.83 0.41 29.10
C HIS A 651 18.20 0.91 27.70
N PHE A 652 18.64 2.16 27.60
CA PHE A 652 19.04 2.79 26.33
C PHE A 652 20.54 2.64 26.00
N CYS A 653 21.32 1.99 26.88
CA CYS A 653 22.74 1.71 26.69
C CYS A 653 23.64 2.96 26.62
N TRP A 654 23.34 3.98 27.43
CA TRP A 654 24.07 5.27 27.48
C TRP A 654 24.84 5.51 28.80
N GLU A 655 24.90 4.53 29.70
CA GLU A 655 25.50 4.65 31.04
C GLU A 655 27.01 4.94 31.01
N ASP A 656 27.68 4.57 29.92
CA ASP A 656 29.09 4.80 29.70
C ASP A 656 29.39 6.22 29.18
N VAL A 657 28.42 6.89 28.55
CA VAL A 657 28.57 8.25 27.99
C VAL A 657 28.06 9.32 28.95
N LEU A 658 26.90 9.07 29.57
CA LEU A 658 26.20 10.02 30.45
C LEU A 658 26.69 9.91 31.90
N ARG A 659 27.96 10.28 32.11
CA ARG A 659 28.60 10.29 33.43
C ARG A 659 28.72 11.71 33.94
N VAL A 660 28.65 11.88 35.26
CA VAL A 660 28.85 13.18 35.90
C VAL A 660 30.19 13.79 35.47
N LYS A 661 30.21 15.11 35.23
CA LYS A 661 31.35 15.88 34.67
C LYS A 661 31.69 15.59 33.21
N THR A 662 30.86 14.91 32.43
CA THR A 662 31.08 14.78 30.98
C THR A 662 30.34 15.86 30.20
N LEU A 663 31.00 16.46 29.22
CA LEU A 663 30.39 17.34 28.23
C LEU A 663 29.80 16.49 27.11
N VAL A 664 28.50 16.63 26.89
CA VAL A 664 27.76 15.80 25.93
C VAL A 664 26.87 16.64 25.04
N SER A 665 26.75 16.18 23.80
CA SER A 665 25.66 16.55 22.90
C SER A 665 24.52 15.56 23.04
N ALA A 666 23.30 16.04 22.93
CA ALA A 666 22.07 15.25 22.91
C ALA A 666 21.24 15.66 21.68
N SER A 667 20.79 14.68 20.90
CA SER A 667 19.98 14.95 19.71
C SER A 667 18.68 14.16 19.72
N ASN A 668 17.65 14.69 19.06
CA ASN A 668 16.33 14.07 18.95
C ASN A 668 15.70 13.80 20.32
N LEU A 669 15.81 14.76 21.24
CA LEU A 669 15.10 14.73 22.52
C LEU A 669 13.65 15.11 22.30
N GLN A 670 12.72 14.35 22.89
CA GLN A 670 11.29 14.65 22.77
C GLN A 670 10.88 15.69 23.81
N TRP A 671 10.31 16.79 23.33
CA TRP A 671 9.73 17.84 24.16
C TRP A 671 8.24 17.61 24.36
N ARG A 672 7.79 17.69 25.61
CA ARG A 672 6.36 17.67 25.96
C ARG A 672 6.06 18.90 26.79
N HIS A 673 5.06 19.66 26.37
CA HIS A 673 4.74 20.93 27.01
C HIS A 673 4.41 20.74 28.50
N GLY A 674 5.00 21.57 29.36
CA GLY A 674 4.83 21.51 30.82
C GLY A 674 5.51 20.33 31.52
N ALA A 675 6.34 19.54 30.81
CA ALA A 675 7.14 18.50 31.43
C ALA A 675 8.26 19.11 32.28
N ALA A 676 8.13 19.02 33.59
CA ALA A 676 9.16 19.46 34.54
C ALA A 676 9.23 18.54 35.75
N VAL A 677 10.44 18.39 36.31
CA VAL A 677 10.66 17.72 37.60
C VAL A 677 11.02 18.80 38.62
N ARG A 678 10.12 19.06 39.57
CA ARG A 678 10.31 20.08 40.63
C ARG A 678 10.86 21.40 40.05
N TRP A 679 10.16 21.92 39.03
CA TRP A 679 10.46 23.19 38.32
C TRP A 679 11.56 23.15 37.26
N ILE A 680 12.34 22.07 37.16
CA ILE A 680 13.35 21.91 36.10
C ILE A 680 12.68 21.34 34.84
N PRO A 681 12.70 22.04 33.69
CA PRO A 681 12.14 21.53 32.45
C PRO A 681 12.82 20.23 32.04
N CYS A 682 12.03 19.31 31.51
CA CYS A 682 12.48 17.96 31.19
C CYS A 682 12.11 17.57 29.76
N ALA A 683 13.12 17.21 28.98
CA ALA A 683 12.96 16.49 27.73
C ALA A 683 13.03 14.97 27.97
N TYR A 684 12.55 14.19 27.00
CA TYR A 684 12.51 12.72 27.10
C TYR A 684 13.45 12.09 26.09
N ALA A 685 14.21 11.09 26.55
CA ALA A 685 14.96 10.21 25.69
C ALA A 685 14.04 9.11 25.12
N SER A 686 14.28 8.78 23.85
CA SER A 686 13.65 7.66 23.15
C SER A 686 14.71 6.82 22.43
N GLU A 687 14.29 5.76 21.75
CA GLU A 687 15.15 4.93 20.91
C GLU A 687 15.78 5.72 19.76
N LEU A 688 15.19 6.88 19.41
CA LEU A 688 15.69 7.82 18.41
C LEU A 688 16.71 8.82 18.95
N SER A 689 16.85 8.94 20.27
CA SER A 689 17.72 9.94 20.90
C SER A 689 19.16 9.48 20.87
N LEU A 690 20.07 10.39 20.51
CA LEU A 690 21.52 10.14 20.49
C LEU A 690 22.23 11.00 21.54
N PHE A 691 23.30 10.44 22.10
CA PHE A 691 24.20 11.17 22.98
C PHE A 691 25.64 10.94 22.51
N SER A 692 26.46 12.00 22.51
CA SER A 692 27.87 11.87 22.11
C SER A 692 28.74 12.93 22.76
N THR A 693 29.95 12.52 23.14
CA THR A 693 31.05 13.44 23.49
C THR A 693 31.78 13.97 22.24
N HIS A 694 31.57 13.33 21.09
CA HIS A 694 32.15 13.69 19.79
C HIS A 694 31.05 13.57 18.71
N PRO A 695 30.11 14.52 18.65
CA PRO A 695 29.02 14.48 17.68
C PRO A 695 29.55 14.48 16.24
N ARG A 696 28.78 13.92 15.30
CA ARG A 696 29.11 13.95 13.86
C ARG A 696 28.46 15.11 13.13
N GLN A 697 27.36 15.63 13.67
CA GLN A 697 26.60 16.73 13.10
C GLN A 697 27.31 18.05 13.36
N SER A 698 27.45 18.89 12.33
CA SER A 698 28.23 20.14 12.40
C SER A 698 27.70 21.11 13.46
N HIS A 699 26.37 21.30 13.55
CA HIS A 699 25.77 22.21 14.54
C HIS A 699 26.03 21.77 15.99
N LEU A 700 26.16 20.47 16.24
CA LEU A 700 26.49 19.94 17.57
C LEU A 700 27.99 19.97 17.83
N GLN A 701 28.83 19.78 16.81
CA GLN A 701 30.29 19.89 16.94
C GLN A 701 30.70 21.31 17.34
N GLU A 702 30.16 22.31 16.63
CA GLU A 702 30.41 23.73 16.89
C GLU A 702 29.95 24.09 18.31
N ALA A 703 28.68 23.84 18.64
CA ALA A 703 28.12 24.19 19.95
C ALA A 703 28.81 23.45 21.13
N LEU A 704 29.21 22.19 20.95
CA LEU A 704 29.91 21.45 22.00
C LEU A 704 31.36 21.95 22.16
N GLY A 705 32.01 22.35 21.06
CA GLY A 705 33.33 23.00 21.09
C GLY A 705 33.29 24.32 21.84
N ASP A 706 32.30 25.17 21.55
CA ASP A 706 32.10 26.44 22.24
C ASP A 706 31.85 26.25 23.73
N LEU A 707 30.96 25.31 24.09
CA LEU A 707 30.69 24.98 25.49
C LEU A 707 31.96 24.47 26.19
N THR A 708 32.76 23.65 25.51
CA THR A 708 34.02 23.12 26.06
C THR A 708 34.99 24.25 26.39
N HIS A 709 35.16 25.21 25.48
CA HIS A 709 36.00 26.39 25.71
C HIS A 709 35.51 27.22 26.89
N GLN A 710 34.21 27.55 26.92
CA GLN A 710 33.60 28.36 27.98
C GLN A 710 33.70 27.70 29.36
N VAL A 711 33.48 26.39 29.45
CA VAL A 711 33.62 25.65 30.71
C VAL A 711 35.08 25.57 31.17
N GLN A 712 36.02 25.46 30.23
CA GLN A 712 37.45 25.51 30.54
C GLN A 712 37.87 26.87 31.09
N GLU A 713 37.40 27.98 30.49
CA GLU A 713 37.66 29.35 30.97
C GLU A 713 37.10 29.60 32.38
N GLN A 714 35.91 29.09 32.68
CA GLN A 714 35.29 29.23 34.01
C GLN A 714 35.92 28.32 35.09
N GLY A 715 36.73 27.35 34.68
CA GLY A 715 37.29 26.30 35.51
C GLY A 715 36.27 25.18 35.76
N MET A 716 36.52 24.00 35.17
CA MET A 716 35.58 22.88 35.14
C MET A 716 35.03 22.47 36.52
N GLU A 717 35.89 22.34 37.54
CA GLU A 717 35.47 21.96 38.90
C GLU A 717 34.61 23.04 39.58
N LYS A 718 34.96 24.31 39.37
CA LYS A 718 34.20 25.46 39.90
C LYS A 718 32.82 25.53 39.25
N PHE A 719 32.78 25.44 37.93
CA PHE A 719 31.54 25.43 37.16
C PHE A 719 30.65 24.24 37.54
N TYR A 720 31.23 23.04 37.68
CA TYR A 720 30.54 21.84 38.16
C TYR A 720 29.91 22.06 39.54
N GLY A 721 30.68 22.54 40.52
CA GLY A 721 30.18 22.77 41.88
C GLY A 721 28.99 23.74 41.92
N ILE A 722 29.04 24.82 41.14
CA ILE A 722 27.94 25.80 41.03
C ILE A 722 26.68 25.13 40.46
N CYS A 723 26.83 24.34 39.39
CA CYS A 723 25.69 23.71 38.74
C CYS A 723 25.10 22.56 39.57
N GLU A 724 25.94 21.76 40.22
CA GLU A 724 25.51 20.68 41.12
C GLU A 724 24.71 21.25 42.30
N GLU A 725 25.23 22.29 42.96
CA GLU A 725 24.53 22.96 44.06
C GLU A 725 23.17 23.51 43.60
N LYS A 726 23.11 24.11 42.40
CA LYS A 726 21.87 24.63 41.81
C LYS A 726 20.85 23.51 41.56
N VAL A 727 21.26 22.39 40.95
CA VAL A 727 20.38 21.23 40.72
C VAL A 727 19.86 20.68 42.06
N VAL A 728 20.73 20.49 43.04
CA VAL A 728 20.34 19.94 44.35
C VAL A 728 19.33 20.85 45.05
N LYS A 729 19.54 22.18 45.05
CA LYS A 729 18.58 23.15 45.63
C LYS A 729 17.22 23.11 44.94
N LEU A 730 17.20 23.08 43.60
CA LEU A 730 15.97 22.99 42.81
C LEU A 730 15.22 21.68 43.10
N LEU A 731 15.94 20.56 43.20
CA LEU A 731 15.35 19.27 43.54
C LEU A 731 14.88 19.19 44.99
N GLN A 732 15.50 19.89 45.93
CA GLN A 732 15.06 19.94 47.32
C GLN A 732 13.89 20.92 47.56
N GLY A 733 13.55 21.76 46.58
CA GLY A 733 12.47 22.75 46.70
C GLY A 733 12.88 24.00 47.48
N ALA A 734 14.19 24.24 47.66
CA ALA A 734 14.72 25.42 48.35
C ALA A 734 14.82 26.59 47.36
N VAL A 735 13.71 27.28 47.10
CA VAL A 735 13.71 28.56 46.39
C VAL A 735 13.03 29.61 47.26
N SER A 736 13.74 30.72 47.53
CA SER A 736 13.18 31.90 48.19
C SER A 736 12.02 32.50 47.38
N PRO A 737 10.99 33.07 48.01
CA PRO A 737 9.79 33.54 47.33
C PRO A 737 10.08 34.82 46.54
N GLY A 738 10.40 34.68 45.27
CA GLY A 738 10.68 35.82 44.41
C GLY A 738 10.84 35.42 42.96
N LEU A 739 9.85 34.71 42.41
CA LEU A 739 9.51 34.53 40.98
C LEU A 739 8.57 33.32 40.84
N ILE A 740 7.29 33.48 41.19
CA ILE A 740 6.25 32.49 40.88
C ILE A 740 4.99 33.25 40.41
N PRO A 741 4.48 33.01 39.19
CA PRO A 741 3.07 33.25 38.87
C PRO A 741 2.25 32.18 39.59
N THR A 742 1.42 32.58 40.55
CA THR A 742 0.62 31.69 41.40
C THR A 742 -0.27 30.73 40.58
N ARG A 743 -0.20 29.42 40.85
CA ARG A 743 -1.37 28.54 40.63
C ARG A 743 -1.38 27.30 41.53
N GLY A 744 -2.47 27.22 42.32
CA GLY A 744 -3.23 26.06 42.78
C GLY A 744 -2.51 24.74 43.06
N GLY A 745 -2.41 24.40 44.35
CA GLY A 745 -1.85 23.14 44.84
C GLY A 745 -2.61 21.87 44.47
N GLY A 746 -1.87 20.76 44.48
CA GLY A 746 -2.40 19.40 44.46
C GLY A 746 -1.43 18.36 43.86
N GLY A 747 -0.65 17.71 44.72
CA GLY A 747 -0.13 16.34 44.53
C GLY A 747 1.26 16.18 43.89
N LEU A 748 2.22 15.70 44.67
CA LEU A 748 3.52 15.16 44.24
C LEU A 748 3.32 13.88 43.40
N GLY A 749 3.71 13.90 42.14
CA GLY A 749 3.77 12.73 41.26
C GLY A 749 3.90 13.14 39.79
N PHE A 750 4.70 12.40 39.01
CA PHE A 750 4.73 12.51 37.55
C PHE A 750 3.28 12.41 37.02
N ARG A 751 2.76 13.47 36.39
CA ARG A 751 1.44 13.43 35.75
C ARG A 751 1.54 12.68 34.43
N THR A 752 1.13 11.41 34.42
CA THR A 752 0.75 10.69 33.20
C THR A 752 -0.75 10.94 32.92
N PRO A 753 -1.16 11.31 31.71
CA PRO A 753 -2.59 11.37 31.38
C PRO A 753 -3.14 9.95 31.24
N THR A 754 -4.12 9.60 32.07
CA THR A 754 -4.92 8.39 31.95
C THR A 754 -5.91 8.52 30.78
N ASN A 755 -5.84 7.58 29.84
CA ASN A 755 -6.85 7.39 28.80
C ASN A 755 -8.16 6.88 29.42
N LYS A 756 -9.11 7.79 29.67
CA LYS A 756 -10.55 7.46 29.75
C LYS A 756 -11.33 8.51 28.96
N ARG A 757 -11.85 8.10 27.81
CA ARG A 757 -12.79 8.88 26.99
C ARG A 757 -14.20 8.55 27.46
N GLU A 758 -14.87 9.51 28.08
CA GLU A 758 -16.33 9.57 28.08
C GLU A 758 -16.80 10.46 26.93
N ARG A 759 -17.84 9.98 26.26
CA ARG A 759 -18.55 10.63 25.16
C ARG A 759 -19.36 11.80 25.72
N GLN A 760 -19.24 12.98 25.12
CA GLN A 760 -20.39 13.84 24.86
C GLN A 760 -20.07 14.87 23.77
N ALA A 761 -21.02 15.04 22.88
CA ALA A 761 -20.98 15.84 21.68
C ALA A 761 -21.75 17.15 21.89
N SER A 762 -21.29 18.25 21.29
CA SER A 762 -22.14 19.25 20.59
C SER A 762 -21.27 20.34 19.91
N PRO A 763 -21.80 21.01 18.86
CA PRO A 763 -21.00 21.72 17.87
C PRO A 763 -21.06 23.25 18.04
N GLY A 764 -19.90 23.90 18.12
CA GLY A 764 -19.75 25.35 18.04
C GLY A 764 -19.18 25.77 16.68
N SER A 765 -20.04 26.33 15.83
CA SER A 765 -19.71 26.97 14.57
C SER A 765 -18.89 28.24 14.80
N VAL A 766 -17.76 28.39 14.10
CA VAL A 766 -17.10 29.69 13.92
C VAL A 766 -16.83 29.86 12.42
N HIS A 767 -17.71 30.63 11.79
CA HIS A 767 -17.52 31.18 10.45
C HIS A 767 -16.43 32.25 10.50
N CYS A 768 -15.43 32.15 9.62
CA CYS A 768 -14.60 33.28 9.25
C CYS A 768 -14.69 33.49 7.73
N HIS A 769 -15.35 34.59 7.36
CA HIS A 769 -15.42 35.13 6.01
C HIS A 769 -14.04 35.67 5.59
N LEU A 770 -13.56 35.28 4.42
CA LEU A 770 -12.49 35.97 3.72
C LEU A 770 -13.00 36.40 2.34
N ASN A 771 -13.11 37.71 2.18
CA ASN A 771 -13.54 38.39 0.97
C ASN A 771 -12.52 38.16 -0.16
N ALA A 772 -13.02 37.71 -1.30
CA ALA A 772 -12.31 37.69 -2.56
C ALA A 772 -12.55 38.99 -3.33
N SER A 773 -11.49 39.65 -3.79
CA SER A 773 -11.59 40.58 -4.92
C SER A 773 -10.25 40.81 -5.63
N LYS A 774 -10.27 40.49 -6.93
CA LYS A 774 -9.60 41.13 -8.09
C LYS A 774 -8.13 40.78 -8.44
N LEU A 775 -8.06 39.95 -9.50
CA LEU A 775 -7.08 39.78 -10.62
C LEU A 775 -6.61 41.11 -11.27
N PRO A 776 -5.56 41.18 -12.15
CA PRO A 776 -5.38 40.31 -13.35
C PRO A 776 -3.94 40.04 -13.89
N GLY A 777 -3.84 39.10 -14.85
CA GLY A 777 -2.72 39.05 -15.82
C GLY A 777 -2.31 37.63 -16.30
N PRO A 778 -2.25 37.34 -17.62
CA PRO A 778 -2.17 35.99 -18.17
C PRO A 778 -0.73 35.52 -18.41
N LEU A 779 -0.46 34.22 -18.24
CA LEU A 779 0.77 33.60 -18.74
C LEU A 779 0.45 32.30 -19.48
N GLN A 780 0.23 32.48 -20.77
CA GLN A 780 0.82 31.76 -21.89
C GLN A 780 1.07 30.25 -21.72
N GLU A 781 0.26 29.50 -22.47
CA GLU A 781 0.54 28.13 -22.92
C GLU A 781 1.89 28.07 -23.62
N LEU A 782 2.80 27.26 -23.09
CA LEU A 782 3.97 26.79 -23.82
C LEU A 782 3.77 25.32 -24.17
N HIS A 783 3.35 25.11 -25.40
CA HIS A 783 3.58 23.88 -26.14
C HIS A 783 5.09 23.61 -26.17
N LEU A 784 5.52 22.51 -25.56
CA LEU A 784 6.83 21.91 -25.82
C LEU A 784 6.61 20.50 -26.36
N THR A 785 6.50 20.43 -27.69
CA THR A 785 6.91 19.27 -28.47
C THR A 785 8.43 19.15 -28.37
N SER A 786 8.94 18.10 -27.74
CA SER A 786 10.32 17.67 -27.99
C SER A 786 10.44 16.17 -27.71
N THR A 787 10.46 15.41 -28.79
CA THR A 787 11.19 14.16 -28.92
C THR A 787 12.66 14.45 -28.69
N SER A 788 13.21 14.01 -27.56
CA SER A 788 14.65 13.84 -27.41
C SER A 788 14.91 12.47 -26.80
N ILE A 789 15.51 11.62 -27.64
CA ILE A 789 16.29 10.47 -27.23
C ILE A 789 17.42 11.05 -26.37
N ILE A 790 17.34 10.83 -25.06
CA ILE A 790 18.42 11.17 -24.13
C ILE A 790 19.25 9.91 -23.96
N GLU A 791 20.48 9.98 -24.45
CA GLU A 791 21.54 9.01 -24.23
C GLU A 791 21.69 8.71 -22.74
N TYR A 792 21.79 7.41 -22.41
CA TYR A 792 22.06 6.93 -21.07
C TYR A 792 23.46 7.38 -20.65
N ALA A 793 23.53 8.34 -19.74
CA ALA A 793 24.71 8.62 -18.96
C ALA A 793 24.44 8.23 -17.49
N ASP A 794 25.17 7.21 -17.04
CA ASP A 794 25.40 6.79 -15.66
C ASP A 794 24.18 6.44 -14.80
N SER A 795 23.61 5.24 -15.01
CA SER A 795 22.72 4.66 -14.01
C SER A 795 23.54 4.10 -12.82
N PRO A 796 23.01 4.12 -11.58
CA PRO A 796 23.64 3.45 -10.43
C PRO A 796 23.86 1.94 -10.65
N LEU A 797 23.11 1.34 -11.58
CA LEU A 797 23.22 -0.06 -11.97
C LEU A 797 24.47 -0.30 -12.83
N ASP A 798 24.81 0.65 -13.72
CA ASP A 798 26.02 0.60 -14.54
C ASP A 798 27.27 0.72 -13.67
N ARG A 799 27.27 1.63 -12.68
CA ARG A 799 28.37 1.75 -11.70
C ARG A 799 28.54 0.50 -10.83
N ARG A 800 27.45 -0.23 -10.55
CA ARG A 800 27.49 -1.52 -9.84
C ARG A 800 28.05 -2.63 -10.72
N LEU A 801 27.65 -2.69 -11.99
CA LEU A 801 28.16 -3.66 -12.96
C LEU A 801 29.65 -3.44 -13.23
N ASP A 802 30.10 -2.20 -13.34
CA ASP A 802 31.51 -1.88 -13.53
C ASP A 802 32.35 -2.18 -12.28
N LYS A 803 31.81 -1.92 -11.07
CA LYS A 803 32.48 -2.38 -9.83
C LYS A 803 32.57 -3.90 -9.75
N LEU A 804 31.51 -4.63 -10.11
CA LEU A 804 31.52 -6.10 -10.10
C LEU A 804 32.50 -6.69 -11.12
N ARG A 805 32.64 -6.06 -12.29
CA ARG A 805 33.60 -6.46 -13.33
C ARG A 805 35.06 -6.26 -12.92
N GLN A 806 35.33 -5.40 -11.94
CA GLN A 806 36.68 -5.17 -11.41
C GLN A 806 37.16 -6.23 -10.40
N TYR A 807 36.28 -7.11 -9.90
CA TYR A 807 36.62 -8.10 -8.87
C TYR A 807 37.03 -9.49 -9.41
N GLY A 808 37.01 -9.72 -10.73
CA GLY A 808 37.29 -11.03 -11.32
C GLY A 808 36.28 -12.12 -10.91
N ASP A 809 36.52 -13.36 -11.33
CA ASP A 809 35.69 -14.49 -10.90
C ASP A 809 35.79 -14.69 -9.38
N ALA A 810 34.64 -14.89 -8.72
CA ALA A 810 34.60 -15.07 -7.28
C ALA A 810 35.46 -16.29 -6.87
N PRO A 811 36.36 -16.15 -5.87
CA PRO A 811 37.08 -17.31 -5.36
C PRO A 811 36.08 -18.34 -4.83
N PRO A 812 36.36 -19.65 -4.99
CA PRO A 812 35.48 -20.70 -4.49
C PRO A 812 35.28 -20.50 -2.99
N VAL A 813 34.01 -20.42 -2.58
CA VAL A 813 33.62 -20.30 -1.17
C VAL A 813 34.03 -21.59 -0.45
N SER A 814 35.12 -21.54 0.31
CA SER A 814 35.39 -22.54 1.34
C SER A 814 34.28 -22.40 2.40
N MET A 815 33.48 -23.45 2.53
CA MET A 815 32.51 -23.65 3.60
C MET A 815 33.20 -24.18 4.88
N ASP A 816 34.44 -23.76 5.15
CA ASP A 816 35.11 -24.13 6.40
C ASP A 816 34.74 -23.12 7.49
N VAL A 817 33.72 -23.49 8.27
CA VAL A 817 33.47 -22.88 9.57
C VAL A 817 34.65 -23.27 10.47
N ILE A 818 35.71 -22.47 10.45
CA ILE A 818 36.79 -22.57 11.42
C ILE A 818 36.24 -22.05 12.75
N ILE A 819 35.91 -22.97 13.66
CA ILE A 819 35.64 -22.65 15.07
C ILE A 819 36.99 -22.26 15.69
N PRO A 820 37.22 -21.02 16.12
CA PRO A 820 38.47 -20.65 16.75
C PRO A 820 38.55 -21.29 18.13
N VAL A 821 39.37 -22.34 18.26
CA VAL A 821 39.72 -22.92 19.56
C VAL A 821 40.71 -21.98 20.27
N LEU A 822 40.41 -21.62 21.52
CA LEU A 822 41.24 -20.76 22.35
C LEU A 822 42.71 -21.26 22.46
N PRO A 823 43.72 -20.37 22.48
CA PRO A 823 45.14 -20.72 22.53
C PRO A 823 45.56 -21.59 23.73
N SER A 824 44.76 -21.63 24.80
CA SER A 824 45.03 -22.39 26.02
C SER A 824 44.98 -23.92 25.85
N VAL A 825 44.58 -24.42 24.67
CA VAL A 825 44.54 -25.86 24.35
C VAL A 825 45.73 -26.31 23.47
N ARG A 826 46.59 -25.38 23.01
CA ARG A 826 47.83 -25.71 22.29
C ARG A 826 48.98 -25.92 23.27
N LYS A 827 49.07 -27.09 23.90
CA LYS A 827 50.35 -27.58 24.42
C LYS A 827 50.78 -28.81 23.64
N GLU A 828 52.00 -28.69 23.12
CA GLU A 828 52.87 -29.71 22.54
C GLU A 828 52.49 -30.26 21.15
N PHE A 829 52.79 -29.44 20.13
CA PHE A 829 53.11 -29.95 18.80
C PHE A 829 54.50 -29.42 18.41
N HIS A 830 55.46 -30.32 18.17
CA HIS A 830 56.79 -29.99 17.66
C HIS A 830 56.89 -30.44 16.20
N PHE A 831 57.29 -29.53 15.32
CA PHE A 831 57.51 -29.84 13.90
C PHE A 831 58.79 -30.67 13.72
N PRO A 832 58.81 -31.72 12.86
CA PRO A 832 60.04 -32.37 12.44
C PRO A 832 60.82 -31.47 11.47
N LYS A 833 62.15 -31.38 11.66
CA LYS A 833 63.09 -30.72 10.76
C LYS A 833 63.14 -31.44 9.40
N LYS A 834 63.07 -30.68 8.30
CA LYS A 834 63.28 -31.16 6.93
C LYS A 834 64.69 -31.75 6.78
N ILE A 835 64.76 -32.98 6.28
CA ILE A 835 65.98 -33.61 5.77
C ILE A 835 66.25 -33.03 4.37
N SER A 836 67.45 -32.48 4.18
CA SER A 836 67.99 -32.05 2.89
C SER A 836 68.51 -33.24 2.09
N SER A 837 68.22 -33.29 0.79
CA SER A 837 68.95 -34.09 -0.20
C SER A 837 69.58 -33.17 -1.27
N PRO A 838 70.66 -33.60 -1.94
CA PRO A 838 71.78 -32.74 -2.31
C PRO A 838 71.71 -32.11 -3.71
N ALA A 839 72.68 -31.22 -3.93
CA ALA A 839 72.90 -30.31 -5.05
C ALA A 839 72.95 -30.94 -6.44
N GLU A 840 72.57 -30.16 -7.46
CA GLU A 840 73.43 -29.88 -8.63
C GLU A 840 72.96 -28.65 -9.44
N SER A 841 73.97 -27.83 -9.75
CA SER A 841 74.24 -26.70 -10.66
C SER A 841 73.19 -25.97 -11.57
N PRO A 842 73.42 -24.67 -11.86
CA PRO A 842 72.71 -23.79 -12.82
C PRO A 842 73.25 -23.99 -14.27
N PRO A 843 72.83 -23.31 -15.38
CA PRO A 843 72.33 -21.92 -15.55
C PRO A 843 71.19 -21.82 -16.62
N LEU A 844 70.55 -20.69 -16.98
CA LEU A 844 71.02 -19.55 -17.78
C LEU A 844 69.85 -18.56 -17.94
N SER A 845 70.17 -17.27 -17.89
CA SER A 845 69.38 -16.13 -18.37
C SER A 845 69.24 -16.14 -19.89
N LEU A 846 68.11 -15.64 -20.42
CA LEU A 846 68.05 -14.93 -21.71
C LEU A 846 66.77 -14.05 -21.78
N ASP A 847 67.02 -12.75 -21.68
CA ASP A 847 66.47 -11.60 -22.40
C ASP A 847 65.15 -11.67 -23.20
N SER A 848 64.33 -10.65 -22.95
CA SER A 848 63.55 -9.79 -23.87
C SER A 848 62.73 -10.38 -25.03
N ASP A 849 61.44 -10.02 -25.07
CA ASP A 849 60.86 -9.34 -26.25
C ASP A 849 59.57 -8.58 -25.88
N PRO A 850 59.34 -7.37 -26.43
CA PRO A 850 58.06 -6.67 -26.37
C PRO A 850 57.23 -6.94 -27.63
N GLY A 851 55.97 -7.31 -27.44
CA GLY A 851 54.93 -7.35 -28.47
C GLY A 851 53.65 -6.73 -27.93
#